data_AF-A0A158QWZ1-F1
#
_entry.id   AF-A0A158QWZ1-F1
#
_cell.length_a   1.000
_cell.length_b   1.000
_cell.length_c   1.000
_cell.angle_alpha   90.00
_cell.angle_beta   90.00
_cell.angle_gamma   90.00
#
_symmetry.space_group_name_H-M   'P 1'
#
loop_
_entity.id
_entity.type
_entity.pdbx_description
1 polymer ?
#
loop_
_entity_poly.entity_id
_entity_poly.type
_entity_poly.pdbx_seq_one_letter_code
_entity_poly.pdbx_strand_id
1 'polypeptide(L)'
;MSNPTTSGKSVPDLSGKSLDLCAFRDIDSLTMSGCTMVDKCTATLAKIMNEIAEIRIEAAEKFFPSLLLYGSHTSDSADQCRPVRDMSEFLPLLLELSCFLARTSSVFRNLLLQLRGFHGLGNEDLPAASQRKLLRVWFGLGELLAIFLQVDKIVESRPAIKNDWNSYSRAMNTTQHNPAQFGVSAEELRELITTIATIDASIMAGNGLRNCYEQSFGDLDDDKQFSGRMRAVIIELYNQWERAADGDMPDKYRLMVIVSLFVFFQLHFASNDTKLSRVIWKSHKKIAAFHLVGDILWIPCEFLMREVPTITNAVDKKSVSLIRHLRETLMAEQSEGMLEEAVSYISAAEEWHTKMRAETRRLEPRDAAASLVVTELMLKGARIADVMCSLLRIVLNAHLGPLRMSKAKAYKMLSVIENIKAIAQTFADCRRVLLEVCQMACLQWRCHSLTIVDRARLSARESGDTHRASALHIAIHIPKVSSLITIQEIMRRVDSQQLDALLSRLDTFCKIDTIISRVSDCSFLLFHRDLIGIYWETLISRAPTKQSITHFALAMSDCIQYVKRSNQVDQLERFHEEMLEVIKKCFLFPLCAAIESDLRILSHQHLVVNERDKPSEEQLQFYKEIMFDPEIRLLGHIINVKEFVSSYLQKMFYDLTAVTLHDRHAYSKMATLAEQRYGVTLVDGMLPNCSTGQSIDVVQVMRSLAQFVANFNYCLNQQFFIEKTSPNRTLRVLTSEHMADSMRTHGLGVLNVSVNTTYQLVESGDKRAFSAARCRAARPT
;
A
#
# COMPACT_ATOMS: atom_id res chain seq x y z
N MET A 1 -13.87 53.18 9.95
CA MET A 1 -12.40 53.36 10.10
C MET A 1 -11.79 52.00 10.38
N SER A 2 -10.76 51.66 9.60
CA SER A 2 -9.80 50.54 9.72
C SER A 2 -10.33 49.09 9.74
N ASN A 3 -10.39 48.50 8.53
CA ASN A 3 -10.13 47.08 8.28
C ASN A 3 -8.69 46.72 8.68
N PRO A 4 -8.46 45.45 9.08
CA PRO A 4 -7.33 44.74 8.50
C PRO A 4 -7.72 43.36 7.96
N THR A 5 -7.20 43.14 6.77
CA THR A 5 -7.15 41.94 5.94
C THR A 5 -6.63 40.69 6.66
N THR A 6 -7.42 39.61 6.69
CA THR A 6 -6.97 38.24 6.95
C THR A 6 -6.63 37.55 5.64
N SER A 7 -5.36 37.58 5.25
CA SER A 7 -4.82 36.72 4.22
C SER A 7 -4.72 35.29 4.76
N GLY A 8 -5.53 34.38 4.24
CA GLY A 8 -5.35 32.94 4.42
C GLY A 8 -4.00 32.51 3.88
N LYS A 9 -3.11 32.05 4.75
CA LYS A 9 -1.94 31.26 4.37
C LYS A 9 -2.24 29.80 4.63
N SER A 10 -2.41 29.07 3.55
CA SER A 10 -2.35 27.61 3.48
C SER A 10 -1.13 27.09 4.23
N VAL A 11 -1.35 26.12 5.11
CA VAL A 11 -0.30 25.28 5.70
C VAL A 11 0.41 24.56 4.55
N PRO A 12 1.74 24.70 4.36
CA PRO A 12 2.43 23.94 3.34
C PRO A 12 2.53 22.47 3.79
N ASP A 13 2.03 21.59 2.94
CA ASP A 13 2.19 20.14 2.99
C ASP A 13 3.69 19.78 3.02
N LEU A 14 4.14 19.21 4.14
CA LEU A 14 5.52 18.76 4.38
C LEU A 14 5.69 17.26 4.14
N SER A 15 4.77 16.62 3.40
CA SER A 15 4.97 15.27 2.90
C SER A 15 5.87 15.29 1.66
N GLY A 16 7.09 14.73 1.77
CA GLY A 16 7.84 14.29 0.59
C GLY A 16 9.17 14.98 0.24
N LYS A 17 9.72 15.90 1.04
CA LYS A 17 11.11 16.33 0.79
C LYS A 17 12.08 15.30 1.36
N SER A 18 12.61 14.44 0.48
CA SER A 18 13.82 13.67 0.78
C SER A 18 14.92 14.64 1.23
N LEU A 19 15.60 14.33 2.32
CA LEU A 19 16.82 15.02 2.72
C LEU A 19 17.88 14.73 1.67
N ASP A 20 17.99 15.63 0.69
CA ASP A 20 19.12 15.67 -0.21
C ASP A 20 20.32 16.23 0.57
N LEU A 21 20.91 15.37 1.41
CA LEU A 21 22.19 15.62 2.10
C LEU A 21 23.33 15.85 1.10
N CYS A 22 23.07 15.66 -0.20
CA CYS A 22 23.93 15.96 -1.33
C CYS A 22 23.36 17.09 -2.18
N ALA A 23 23.12 18.27 -1.60
CA ALA A 23 22.84 19.49 -2.38
C ALA A 23 23.73 19.54 -3.63
N PHE A 24 23.10 19.51 -4.80
CA PHE A 24 23.74 19.53 -6.12
C PHE A 24 24.66 20.76 -6.22
N ARG A 25 25.94 20.57 -5.96
CA ARG A 25 26.98 21.44 -6.51
C ARG A 25 27.33 20.93 -7.89
N ASP A 26 27.51 21.87 -8.81
CA ASP A 26 27.84 21.64 -10.22
C ASP A 26 28.98 20.62 -10.36
N ILE A 27 28.72 19.49 -11.04
CA ILE A 27 29.65 18.37 -11.23
C ILE A 27 30.97 18.88 -11.88
N ASP A 28 30.87 19.93 -12.68
CA ASP A 28 31.98 20.53 -13.42
C ASP A 28 33.01 21.23 -12.52
N SER A 29 32.61 21.71 -11.34
CA SER A 29 33.52 22.38 -10.39
C SER A 29 34.31 21.40 -9.49
N LEU A 30 33.96 20.12 -9.51
CA LEU A 30 34.43 19.10 -8.55
C LEU A 30 35.33 18.02 -9.17
N THR A 31 35.50 18.03 -10.49
CA THR A 31 36.18 16.96 -11.25
C THR A 31 37.61 17.29 -11.67
N MET A 32 38.22 18.39 -11.22
CA MET A 32 39.54 18.79 -11.71
C MET A 32 40.71 18.06 -11.00
N SER A 33 41.28 17.03 -11.62
CA SER A 33 42.53 16.36 -11.15
C SER A 33 43.79 17.06 -11.62
N GLY A 34 43.67 17.94 -12.60
CA GLY A 34 44.80 18.42 -13.40
C GLY A 34 45.18 17.45 -14.55
N CYS A 35 44.47 16.34 -14.73
CA CYS A 35 44.59 15.45 -15.88
C CYS A 35 43.27 15.44 -16.68
N THR A 36 43.27 16.14 -17.81
CA THR A 36 42.06 16.35 -18.64
C THR A 36 41.38 15.06 -19.09
N MET A 37 42.16 13.98 -19.32
CA MET A 37 41.62 12.67 -19.71
C MET A 37 40.90 11.96 -18.57
N VAL A 38 41.44 12.02 -17.36
CA VAL A 38 40.80 11.44 -16.16
C VAL A 38 39.50 12.18 -15.85
N ASP A 39 39.51 13.50 -15.97
CA ASP A 39 38.36 14.36 -15.69
C ASP A 39 37.22 14.04 -16.68
N LYS A 40 37.54 13.93 -17.97
CA LYS A 40 36.58 13.53 -19.02
C LYS A 40 35.99 12.14 -18.80
N CYS A 41 36.82 11.14 -18.53
CA CYS A 41 36.35 9.76 -18.31
C CYS A 41 35.44 9.68 -17.08
N THR A 42 35.84 10.32 -15.99
CA THR A 42 35.09 10.32 -14.73
C THR A 42 33.76 11.04 -14.86
N ALA A 43 33.75 12.23 -15.48
CA ALA A 43 32.52 13.00 -15.71
C ALA A 43 31.54 12.23 -16.61
N THR A 44 32.05 11.63 -17.70
CA THR A 44 31.22 10.86 -18.65
C THR A 44 30.58 9.65 -17.98
N LEU A 45 31.38 8.81 -17.31
CA LEU A 45 30.88 7.62 -16.62
C LEU A 45 29.94 8.00 -15.48
N ALA A 46 30.27 9.02 -14.68
CA ALA A 46 29.40 9.48 -13.59
C ALA A 46 28.04 9.96 -14.09
N LYS A 47 28.00 10.70 -15.22
CA LYS A 47 26.75 11.15 -15.85
C LYS A 47 25.90 9.97 -16.29
N ILE A 48 26.49 8.99 -16.96
CA ILE A 48 25.77 7.78 -17.40
C ILE A 48 25.27 6.98 -16.18
N MET A 49 26.07 6.84 -15.12
CA MET A 49 25.65 6.13 -13.91
C MET A 49 24.49 6.81 -13.17
N ASN A 50 24.42 8.14 -13.20
CA ASN A 50 23.27 8.88 -12.67
C ASN A 50 22.02 8.64 -13.53
N GLU A 51 22.16 8.68 -14.86
CA GLU A 51 21.05 8.39 -15.79
C GLU A 51 20.50 6.97 -15.59
N ILE A 52 21.36 5.95 -15.38
CA ILE A 52 20.91 4.59 -15.04
C ILE A 52 20.10 4.57 -13.74
N ALA A 53 20.51 5.34 -12.74
CA ALA A 53 19.79 5.42 -11.47
C ALA A 53 18.40 6.05 -11.65
N GLU A 54 18.29 7.08 -12.49
CA GLU A 54 17.02 7.72 -12.86
C GLU A 54 16.11 6.76 -13.64
N ILE A 55 16.65 6.07 -14.66
CA ILE A 55 15.94 5.06 -15.45
C ILE A 55 15.34 3.97 -14.55
N ARG A 56 16.11 3.50 -13.55
CA ARG A 56 15.63 2.48 -12.60
C ARG A 56 14.48 2.99 -11.73
N ILE A 57 14.56 4.22 -11.24
CA ILE A 57 13.49 4.84 -10.44
C ILE A 57 12.23 5.01 -11.31
N GLU A 58 12.39 5.51 -12.53
CA GLU A 58 11.29 5.71 -13.46
C GLU A 58 10.58 4.38 -13.81
N ALA A 59 11.34 3.31 -14.07
CA ALA A 59 10.78 1.97 -14.29
C ALA A 59 9.90 1.50 -13.12
N ALA A 60 10.43 1.60 -11.89
CA ALA A 60 9.78 1.08 -10.69
C ALA A 60 8.58 1.91 -10.23
N GLU A 61 8.62 3.23 -10.38
CA GLU A 61 7.59 4.13 -9.88
C GLU A 61 6.47 4.39 -10.89
N LYS A 62 6.78 4.43 -12.20
CA LYS A 62 5.80 4.80 -13.24
C LYS A 62 5.27 3.60 -14.02
N PHE A 63 6.16 2.78 -14.56
CA PHE A 63 5.77 1.75 -15.53
C PHE A 63 5.32 0.45 -14.88
N PHE A 64 6.05 -0.05 -13.88
CA PHE A 64 5.71 -1.33 -13.25
C PHE A 64 4.32 -1.34 -12.60
N PRO A 65 3.92 -0.35 -11.78
CA PRO A 65 2.59 -0.35 -11.17
C PRO A 65 1.47 -0.33 -12.22
N SER A 66 1.63 0.51 -13.25
CA SER A 66 0.66 0.67 -14.33
C SER A 66 0.48 -0.62 -15.16
N LEU A 67 1.58 -1.31 -15.47
CA LEU A 67 1.52 -2.60 -16.15
C LEU A 67 0.90 -3.70 -15.28
N LEU A 68 1.22 -3.72 -13.98
CA LEU A 68 0.74 -4.75 -13.06
C LEU A 68 -0.76 -4.62 -12.74
N LEU A 69 -1.30 -3.41 -12.75
CA LEU A 69 -2.71 -3.13 -12.46
C LEU A 69 -3.63 -3.19 -13.68
N TYR A 70 -3.07 -3.35 -14.88
CA TYR A 70 -3.87 -3.52 -16.09
C TYR A 70 -4.80 -4.75 -15.99
N GLY A 71 -6.08 -4.56 -16.31
CA GLY A 71 -7.07 -5.64 -16.28
C GLY A 71 -7.47 -6.12 -14.88
N SER A 72 -6.99 -5.49 -13.80
CA SER A 72 -7.37 -5.81 -12.41
C SER A 72 -8.85 -5.51 -12.10
N HIS A 73 -9.57 -4.94 -13.05
CA HIS A 73 -10.98 -4.58 -12.95
C HIS A 73 -11.78 -5.33 -14.02
N THR A 74 -12.11 -6.59 -13.80
CA THR A 74 -13.07 -7.28 -14.67
C THR A 74 -14.46 -7.22 -14.02
N SER A 75 -15.25 -6.23 -14.41
CA SER A 75 -16.70 -6.32 -14.30
C SER A 75 -17.21 -7.32 -15.34
N ASP A 76 -18.11 -8.23 -14.94
CA ASP A 76 -18.75 -9.26 -15.79
C ASP A 76 -19.67 -8.69 -16.89
N SER A 77 -19.47 -7.44 -17.33
CA SER A 77 -20.21 -6.87 -18.46
C SER A 77 -19.75 -7.52 -19.77
N ALA A 78 -20.68 -8.15 -20.50
CA ALA A 78 -20.49 -8.77 -21.81
C ALA A 78 -20.24 -7.77 -22.97
N ASP A 79 -19.57 -6.65 -22.69
CA ASP A 79 -19.24 -5.62 -23.68
C ASP A 79 -18.04 -6.08 -24.54
N GLN A 80 -18.32 -6.48 -25.78
CA GLN A 80 -17.30 -6.94 -26.74
C GLN A 80 -16.34 -5.82 -27.17
N CYS A 81 -16.71 -4.54 -27.01
CA CYS A 81 -15.89 -3.39 -27.36
C CYS A 81 -14.93 -2.96 -26.24
N ARG A 82 -15.14 -3.47 -25.02
CA ARG A 82 -14.35 -3.11 -23.85
C ARG A 82 -12.84 -3.31 -24.04
N PRO A 83 -12.33 -4.44 -24.56
CA PRO A 83 -10.89 -4.63 -24.78
C PRO A 83 -10.26 -3.53 -25.65
N VAL A 84 -10.99 -3.07 -26.67
CA VAL A 84 -10.51 -2.01 -27.58
C VAL A 84 -10.51 -0.66 -26.87
N ARG A 85 -11.54 -0.34 -26.07
CA ARG A 85 -11.60 0.91 -25.29
C ARG A 85 -10.53 0.95 -24.21
N ASP A 86 -10.46 -0.09 -23.38
CA ASP A 86 -9.53 -0.17 -22.27
C ASP A 86 -8.07 -0.13 -22.78
N MET A 87 -7.78 -0.75 -23.94
CA MET A 87 -6.48 -0.63 -24.60
C MET A 87 -6.23 0.75 -25.23
N SER A 88 -7.26 1.41 -25.76
CA SER A 88 -7.13 2.77 -26.29
C SER A 88 -6.75 3.78 -25.21
N GLU A 89 -7.31 3.65 -24.00
CA GLU A 89 -6.96 4.45 -22.83
C GLU A 89 -5.55 4.14 -22.31
N PHE A 90 -5.11 2.89 -22.47
CA PHE A 90 -3.78 2.43 -22.05
C PHE A 90 -2.66 2.70 -23.06
N LEU A 91 -3.00 2.93 -24.33
CA LEU A 91 -2.04 3.14 -25.42
C LEU A 91 -1.02 4.26 -25.16
N PRO A 92 -1.37 5.44 -24.61
CA PRO A 92 -0.39 6.48 -24.29
C PRO A 92 0.72 6.00 -23.35
N LEU A 93 0.39 5.16 -22.37
CA LEU A 93 1.39 4.57 -21.48
C LEU A 93 2.30 3.59 -22.23
N LEU A 94 1.74 2.75 -23.12
CA LEU A 94 2.53 1.82 -23.94
C LEU A 94 3.48 2.56 -24.89
N LEU A 95 3.04 3.70 -25.42
CA LEU A 95 3.87 4.61 -26.20
C LEU A 95 5.05 5.15 -25.39
N GLU A 96 4.77 5.71 -24.21
CA GLU A 96 5.82 6.19 -23.31
C GLU A 96 6.78 5.07 -22.88
N LEU A 97 6.26 3.87 -22.63
CA LEU A 97 7.06 2.69 -22.30
C LEU A 97 7.97 2.29 -23.47
N SER A 98 7.47 2.34 -24.71
CA SER A 98 8.27 2.00 -25.89
C SER A 98 9.45 2.98 -26.06
N CYS A 99 9.20 4.29 -25.87
CA CYS A 99 10.23 5.32 -25.87
C CYS A 99 11.22 5.13 -24.71
N PHE A 100 10.73 4.79 -23.53
CA PHE A 100 11.54 4.50 -22.35
C PHE A 100 12.48 3.29 -22.58
N LEU A 101 11.99 2.21 -23.17
CA LEU A 101 12.79 1.03 -23.51
C LEU A 101 13.82 1.34 -24.60
N ALA A 102 13.46 2.15 -25.60
CA ALA A 102 14.41 2.62 -26.62
C ALA A 102 15.54 3.48 -26.00
N ARG A 103 15.20 4.39 -25.07
CA ARG A 103 16.20 5.16 -24.30
C ARG A 103 17.10 4.24 -23.48
N THR A 104 16.53 3.29 -22.76
CA THR A 104 17.27 2.29 -21.96
C THR A 104 18.26 1.51 -22.83
N SER A 105 17.84 1.09 -24.03
CA SER A 105 18.70 0.39 -25.00
C SER A 105 19.84 1.28 -25.52
N SER A 106 19.54 2.55 -25.82
CA SER A 106 20.55 3.54 -26.23
C SER A 106 21.61 3.78 -25.13
N VAL A 107 21.18 3.92 -23.87
CA VAL A 107 22.09 4.09 -22.72
C VAL A 107 22.93 2.83 -22.50
N PHE A 108 22.34 1.65 -22.64
CA PHE A 108 23.07 0.38 -22.57
C PHE A 108 24.16 0.30 -23.63
N ARG A 109 23.81 0.58 -24.90
CA ARG A 109 24.77 0.61 -26.02
C ARG A 109 25.87 1.63 -25.79
N ASN A 110 25.52 2.85 -25.36
CA ASN A 110 26.50 3.89 -25.07
C ASN A 110 27.47 3.44 -23.97
N LEU A 111 26.96 2.95 -22.84
CA LEU A 111 27.79 2.49 -21.74
C LEU A 111 28.74 1.36 -22.14
N LEU A 112 28.24 0.40 -22.93
CA LEU A 112 29.03 -0.72 -23.42
C LEU A 112 30.20 -0.25 -24.30
N LEU A 113 29.93 0.69 -25.23
CA LEU A 113 30.95 1.27 -26.11
C LEU A 113 31.93 2.17 -25.37
N GLN A 114 31.47 2.98 -24.42
CA GLN A 114 32.34 3.82 -23.57
C GLN A 114 33.28 2.95 -22.73
N LEU A 115 32.78 1.83 -22.21
CA LEU A 115 33.59 0.89 -21.43
C LEU A 115 34.66 0.20 -22.28
N ARG A 116 34.32 -0.19 -23.52
CA ARG A 116 35.30 -0.68 -24.49
C ARG A 116 36.35 0.39 -24.82
N GLY A 117 35.90 1.62 -25.12
CA GLY A 117 36.79 2.75 -25.41
C GLY A 117 37.74 3.05 -24.27
N PHE A 118 37.25 3.05 -23.02
CA PHE A 118 38.08 3.26 -21.83
C PHE A 118 39.18 2.20 -21.68
N HIS A 119 38.86 0.92 -21.88
CA HIS A 119 39.86 -0.14 -21.81
C HIS A 119 40.81 -0.18 -23.01
N GLY A 120 40.43 0.47 -24.12
CA GLY A 120 41.26 0.66 -25.30
C GLY A 120 42.21 1.86 -25.25
N LEU A 121 42.14 2.70 -24.21
CA LEU A 121 43.05 3.85 -24.03
C LEU A 121 44.51 3.38 -23.94
N GLY A 122 45.40 4.09 -24.62
CA GLY A 122 46.83 3.83 -24.58
C GLY A 122 47.43 4.12 -23.20
N ASN A 123 48.57 3.51 -22.90
CA ASN A 123 49.30 3.81 -21.65
C ASN A 123 49.78 5.27 -21.56
N GLU A 124 49.94 5.95 -22.71
CA GLU A 124 50.26 7.38 -22.77
C GLU A 124 49.06 8.26 -22.40
N ASP A 125 47.84 7.85 -22.77
CA ASP A 125 46.61 8.60 -22.47
C ASP A 125 46.18 8.41 -21.01
N LEU A 126 46.22 7.17 -20.53
CA LEU A 126 45.85 6.82 -19.17
C LEU A 126 46.55 5.52 -18.73
N PRO A 127 47.57 5.61 -17.86
CA PRO A 127 48.30 4.44 -17.39
C PRO A 127 47.39 3.38 -16.77
N ALA A 128 47.58 2.13 -17.21
CA ALA A 128 46.88 0.95 -16.72
C ALA A 128 45.33 1.03 -16.84
N ALA A 129 44.78 1.83 -17.77
CA ALA A 129 43.34 1.91 -18.01
C ALA A 129 42.70 0.53 -18.30
N SER A 130 43.42 -0.30 -19.06
CA SER A 130 43.02 -1.68 -19.39
C SER A 130 43.03 -2.65 -18.20
N GLN A 131 43.67 -2.30 -17.09
CA GLN A 131 43.78 -3.11 -15.86
C GLN A 131 42.75 -2.70 -14.79
N ARG A 132 42.10 -1.55 -14.95
CA ARG A 132 41.05 -1.08 -14.03
C ARG A 132 39.79 -1.92 -14.24
N LYS A 133 39.10 -2.29 -13.15
CA LYS A 133 38.01 -3.26 -13.21
C LYS A 133 36.66 -2.60 -13.53
N LEU A 134 36.47 -1.35 -13.12
CA LEU A 134 35.25 -0.55 -13.22
C LEU A 134 33.99 -1.30 -12.76
N LEU A 135 34.04 -1.99 -11.62
CA LEU A 135 32.97 -2.92 -11.19
C LEU A 135 31.57 -2.28 -11.16
N ARG A 136 31.45 -1.02 -10.72
CA ARG A 136 30.17 -0.30 -10.66
C ARG A 136 29.58 -0.04 -12.04
N VAL A 137 30.42 0.18 -13.05
CA VAL A 137 30.03 0.46 -14.44
C VAL A 137 29.50 -0.82 -15.09
N TRP A 138 30.22 -1.93 -14.92
CA TRP A 138 29.73 -3.26 -15.33
C TRP A 138 28.42 -3.63 -14.63
N PHE A 139 28.31 -3.36 -13.32
CA PHE A 139 27.06 -3.55 -12.61
C PHE A 139 25.92 -2.72 -13.22
N GLY A 140 26.20 -1.47 -13.63
CA GLY A 140 25.26 -0.59 -14.32
C GLY A 140 24.71 -1.18 -15.63
N LEU A 141 25.55 -1.83 -16.44
CA LEU A 141 25.08 -2.56 -17.63
C LEU A 141 24.06 -3.64 -17.25
N GLY A 142 24.31 -4.35 -16.16
CA GLY A 142 23.39 -5.38 -15.69
C GLY A 142 22.11 -4.83 -15.09
N GLU A 143 22.13 -3.62 -14.49
CA GLU A 143 20.90 -2.93 -14.05
C GLU A 143 19.98 -2.62 -15.23
N LEU A 144 20.55 -2.15 -16.35
CA LEU A 144 19.77 -1.90 -17.57
C LEU A 144 19.17 -3.20 -18.15
N LEU A 145 19.96 -4.28 -18.21
CA LEU A 145 19.47 -5.60 -18.63
C LEU A 145 18.36 -6.14 -17.70
N ALA A 146 18.50 -5.91 -16.40
CA ALA A 146 17.50 -6.32 -15.41
C ALA A 146 16.15 -5.61 -15.58
N ILE A 147 16.15 -4.35 -16.07
CA ILE A 147 14.92 -3.62 -16.39
C ILE A 147 14.18 -4.28 -17.55
N PHE A 148 14.89 -4.66 -18.62
CA PHE A 148 14.28 -5.40 -19.74
C PHE A 148 13.68 -6.72 -19.25
N LEU A 149 14.43 -7.49 -18.45
CA LEU A 149 13.96 -8.74 -17.85
C LEU A 149 12.68 -8.51 -17.03
N GLN A 150 12.64 -7.46 -16.20
CA GLN A 150 11.47 -7.14 -15.38
C GLN A 150 10.25 -6.80 -16.24
N VAL A 151 10.40 -5.94 -17.26
CA VAL A 151 9.30 -5.58 -18.16
C VAL A 151 8.80 -6.80 -18.92
N ASP A 152 9.69 -7.58 -19.52
CA ASP A 152 9.36 -8.81 -20.24
C ASP A 152 8.59 -9.77 -19.30
N LYS A 153 9.03 -9.90 -18.05
CA LYS A 153 8.38 -10.78 -17.07
C LYS A 153 7.01 -10.29 -16.60
N ILE A 154 6.84 -8.97 -16.42
CA ILE A 154 5.53 -8.37 -16.08
C ILE A 154 4.55 -8.63 -17.22
N VAL A 155 4.92 -8.34 -18.46
CA VAL A 155 4.06 -8.53 -19.63
C VAL A 155 3.75 -10.02 -19.86
N GLU A 156 4.72 -10.92 -19.64
CA GLU A 156 4.51 -12.37 -19.68
C GLU A 156 3.47 -12.83 -18.63
N SER A 157 3.49 -12.25 -17.43
CA SER A 157 2.59 -12.62 -16.33
C SER A 157 1.16 -12.08 -16.46
N ARG A 158 0.91 -11.14 -17.39
CA ARG A 158 -0.38 -10.45 -17.57
C ARG A 158 -1.00 -10.76 -18.94
N PRO A 159 -1.70 -11.90 -19.09
CA PRO A 159 -2.31 -12.28 -20.37
C PRO A 159 -3.39 -11.30 -20.84
N ALA A 160 -4.06 -10.58 -19.91
CA ALA A 160 -5.05 -9.56 -20.23
C ALA A 160 -4.49 -8.47 -21.17
N ILE A 161 -3.26 -7.98 -20.91
CA ILE A 161 -2.60 -6.98 -21.77
C ILE A 161 -2.48 -7.51 -23.21
N LYS A 162 -1.98 -8.73 -23.38
CA LYS A 162 -1.79 -9.33 -24.70
C LYS A 162 -3.12 -9.60 -25.40
N ASN A 163 -4.14 -10.06 -24.66
CA ASN A 163 -5.45 -10.35 -25.22
C ASN A 163 -6.16 -9.08 -25.72
N ASP A 164 -6.12 -8.02 -24.92
CA ASP A 164 -6.74 -6.74 -25.27
C ASP A 164 -5.95 -6.04 -26.38
N TRP A 165 -4.62 -6.15 -26.37
CA TRP A 165 -3.75 -5.68 -27.46
C TRP A 165 -4.05 -6.38 -28.79
N ASN A 166 -4.22 -7.70 -28.78
CA ASN A 166 -4.58 -8.47 -29.97
C ASN A 166 -5.96 -8.09 -30.50
N SER A 167 -6.89 -7.73 -29.63
CA SER A 167 -8.23 -7.26 -30.02
C SER A 167 -8.16 -5.85 -30.60
N TYR A 168 -7.41 -4.95 -29.96
CA TYR A 168 -7.13 -3.60 -30.45
C TYR A 168 -6.44 -3.61 -31.82
N SER A 169 -5.36 -4.39 -31.98
CA SER A 169 -4.62 -4.50 -33.23
C SER A 169 -5.47 -5.05 -34.38
N ARG A 170 -6.32 -6.05 -34.12
CA ARG A 170 -7.29 -6.55 -35.10
C ARG A 170 -8.32 -5.48 -35.50
N ALA A 171 -8.80 -4.70 -34.55
CA ALA A 171 -9.71 -3.59 -34.84
C ALA A 171 -9.03 -2.53 -35.73
N MET A 172 -7.80 -2.12 -35.39
CA MET A 172 -7.04 -1.14 -36.17
C MET A 172 -6.72 -1.62 -37.60
N ASN A 173 -6.37 -2.90 -37.77
CA ASN A 173 -6.19 -3.50 -39.09
C ASN A 173 -7.49 -3.50 -39.91
N THR A 174 -8.64 -3.72 -39.26
CA THR A 174 -9.95 -3.63 -39.93
C THR A 174 -10.25 -2.20 -40.38
N THR A 175 -9.96 -1.21 -39.53
CA THR A 175 -10.05 0.22 -39.88
C THR A 175 -9.13 0.57 -41.04
N GLN A 176 -7.95 -0.05 -41.12
CA GLN A 176 -6.98 0.18 -42.21
C GLN A 176 -7.51 -0.27 -43.58
N HIS A 177 -8.27 -1.36 -43.62
CA HIS A 177 -8.89 -1.82 -44.85
C HIS A 177 -10.07 -0.95 -45.29
N ASN A 178 -10.78 -0.29 -44.37
CA ASN A 178 -11.94 0.54 -44.67
C ASN A 178 -11.93 1.92 -43.95
N PRO A 179 -10.96 2.83 -44.21
CA PRO A 179 -10.81 4.07 -43.43
C PRO A 179 -12.02 5.01 -43.53
N ALA A 180 -12.66 5.05 -44.71
CA ALA A 180 -13.82 5.92 -44.97
C ALA A 180 -15.03 5.61 -44.07
N GLN A 181 -15.19 4.35 -43.63
CA GLN A 181 -16.28 3.94 -42.74
C GLN A 181 -16.16 4.56 -41.34
N PHE A 182 -14.95 4.94 -40.94
CA PHE A 182 -14.63 5.46 -39.61
C PHE A 182 -14.30 6.96 -39.62
N GLY A 183 -14.39 7.62 -40.79
CA GLY A 183 -14.15 9.06 -40.93
C GLY A 183 -12.68 9.48 -40.76
N VAL A 184 -11.72 8.59 -41.03
CA VAL A 184 -10.28 8.85 -40.87
C VAL A 184 -9.55 8.75 -42.22
N SER A 185 -8.50 9.55 -42.42
CA SER A 185 -7.67 9.45 -43.62
C SER A 185 -6.71 8.25 -43.57
N ALA A 186 -6.32 7.73 -44.73
CA ALA A 186 -5.36 6.62 -44.81
C ALA A 186 -3.94 7.03 -44.35
N GLU A 187 -3.61 8.33 -44.36
CA GLU A 187 -2.30 8.82 -43.94
C GLU A 187 -2.18 8.88 -42.41
N GLU A 188 -3.18 9.44 -41.72
CA GLU A 188 -3.25 9.48 -40.25
C GLU A 188 -3.18 8.07 -39.66
N LEU A 189 -3.86 7.11 -40.30
CA LEU A 189 -3.87 5.73 -39.83
C LEU A 189 -2.53 5.01 -40.06
N ARG A 190 -1.75 5.40 -41.07
CA ARG A 190 -0.46 4.77 -41.37
C ARG A 190 0.56 4.96 -40.25
N GLU A 191 0.60 6.16 -39.66
CA GLU A 191 1.47 6.47 -38.52
C GLU A 191 1.08 5.66 -37.30
N LEU A 192 -0.23 5.54 -37.03
CA LEU A 192 -0.75 4.73 -35.93
C LEU A 192 -0.41 3.23 -36.13
N ILE A 193 -0.58 2.67 -37.32
CA ILE A 193 -0.27 1.27 -37.60
C ILE A 193 1.24 0.99 -37.43
N THR A 194 2.10 1.92 -37.87
CA THR A 194 3.55 1.80 -37.68
C THR A 194 3.92 1.83 -36.19
N THR A 195 3.25 2.68 -35.42
CA THR A 195 3.40 2.77 -33.97
C THR A 195 2.95 1.49 -33.27
N ILE A 196 1.81 0.93 -33.66
CA ILE A 196 1.31 -0.37 -33.16
C ILE A 196 2.34 -1.47 -33.42
N ALA A 197 2.86 -1.57 -34.65
CA ALA A 197 3.89 -2.56 -34.98
C ALA A 197 5.16 -2.40 -34.12
N THR A 198 5.53 -1.16 -33.79
CA THR A 198 6.69 -0.87 -32.94
C THR A 198 6.44 -1.30 -31.49
N ILE A 199 5.26 -1.03 -30.94
CA ILE A 199 4.87 -1.50 -29.58
C ILE A 199 4.82 -3.03 -29.55
N ASP A 200 4.28 -3.65 -30.60
CA ASP A 200 4.19 -5.11 -30.69
C ASP A 200 5.57 -5.77 -30.60
N ALA A 201 6.52 -5.28 -31.40
CA ALA A 201 7.89 -5.78 -31.43
C ALA A 201 8.70 -5.47 -30.15
N SER A 202 8.49 -4.29 -29.55
CA SER A 202 9.29 -3.83 -28.40
C SER A 202 8.76 -4.28 -27.04
N ILE A 203 7.45 -4.43 -26.88
CA ILE A 203 6.80 -4.71 -25.59
C ILE A 203 6.08 -6.07 -25.63
N MET A 204 5.17 -6.29 -26.58
CA MET A 204 4.27 -7.45 -26.55
C MET A 204 4.97 -8.78 -26.85
N ALA A 205 5.98 -8.72 -27.73
CA ALA A 205 6.86 -9.84 -28.03
C ALA A 205 7.64 -10.34 -26.80
N GLY A 206 7.87 -9.49 -25.79
CA GLY A 206 8.61 -9.84 -24.57
C GLY A 206 10.07 -10.22 -24.83
N ASN A 207 10.68 -9.55 -25.82
CA ASN A 207 12.05 -9.83 -26.29
C ASN A 207 13.02 -8.69 -25.92
N GLY A 208 12.71 -7.85 -24.92
CA GLY A 208 13.56 -6.72 -24.55
C GLY A 208 14.99 -7.14 -24.25
N LEU A 209 15.16 -8.16 -23.40
CA LEU A 209 16.49 -8.70 -23.07
C LEU A 209 17.16 -9.34 -24.29
N ARG A 210 16.37 -10.05 -25.09
CA ARG A 210 16.83 -10.75 -26.30
C ARG A 210 17.39 -9.80 -27.35
N ASN A 211 16.67 -8.73 -27.60
CA ASN A 211 17.08 -7.68 -28.53
C ASN A 211 18.43 -7.08 -28.12
N CYS A 212 18.76 -7.00 -26.82
CA CYS A 212 20.06 -6.52 -26.37
C CYS A 212 21.22 -7.47 -26.69
N TYR A 213 21.06 -8.79 -26.51
CA TYR A 213 22.16 -9.73 -26.73
C TYR A 213 22.29 -10.20 -28.20
N GLU A 214 21.24 -10.12 -29.00
CA GLU A 214 21.27 -10.43 -30.46
C GLU A 214 21.69 -9.22 -31.31
N GLN A 215 21.66 -8.01 -30.77
CA GLN A 215 22.11 -6.80 -31.47
C GLN A 215 23.63 -6.85 -31.72
N SER A 216 24.05 -6.43 -32.92
CA SER A 216 25.47 -6.22 -33.22
C SER A 216 25.97 -4.88 -32.65
N PHE A 217 27.15 -4.93 -32.02
CA PHE A 217 27.88 -3.77 -31.51
C PHE A 217 29.16 -3.50 -32.32
N GLY A 218 29.26 -4.07 -33.52
CA GLY A 218 30.39 -3.90 -34.45
C GLY A 218 31.63 -4.62 -33.95
N ASP A 219 32.78 -3.94 -33.94
CA ASP A 219 34.07 -4.54 -33.55
C ASP A 219 34.12 -5.09 -32.10
N LEU A 220 33.10 -4.80 -31.27
CA LEU A 220 32.98 -5.36 -29.93
C LEU A 220 32.62 -6.85 -29.96
N ASP A 221 31.84 -7.28 -30.96
CA ASP A 221 31.27 -8.63 -31.04
C ASP A 221 32.39 -9.70 -31.06
N ASP A 222 33.54 -9.38 -31.67
CA ASP A 222 34.72 -10.24 -31.79
C ASP A 222 35.84 -9.95 -30.76
N ASP A 223 35.64 -9.00 -29.84
CA ASP A 223 36.67 -8.58 -28.88
C ASP A 223 36.84 -9.57 -27.72
N LYS A 224 37.69 -10.57 -27.93
CA LYS A 224 38.02 -11.61 -26.94
C LYS A 224 38.59 -11.05 -25.63
N GLN A 225 39.32 -9.93 -25.68
CA GLN A 225 39.87 -9.32 -24.47
C GLN A 225 38.75 -8.69 -23.64
N PHE A 226 37.85 -7.96 -24.29
CA PHE A 226 36.69 -7.37 -23.64
C PHE A 226 35.76 -8.45 -23.05
N SER A 227 35.45 -9.50 -23.81
CA SER A 227 34.70 -10.67 -23.34
C SER A 227 35.37 -11.33 -22.13
N GLY A 228 36.69 -11.50 -22.16
CA GLY A 228 37.47 -12.03 -21.03
C GLY A 228 37.41 -11.15 -19.77
N ARG A 229 37.39 -9.82 -19.93
CA ARG A 229 37.21 -8.86 -18.82
C ARG A 229 35.81 -8.97 -18.23
N MET A 230 34.77 -8.99 -19.06
CA MET A 230 33.38 -9.14 -18.62
C MET A 230 33.20 -10.42 -17.79
N ARG A 231 33.75 -11.54 -18.27
CA ARG A 231 33.78 -12.82 -17.54
C ARG A 231 34.42 -12.69 -16.17
N ALA A 232 35.60 -12.05 -16.08
CA ALA A 232 36.31 -11.88 -14.81
C ALA A 232 35.52 -11.00 -13.82
N VAL A 233 34.86 -9.96 -14.32
CA VAL A 233 34.01 -9.07 -13.52
C VAL A 233 32.76 -9.79 -13.01
N ILE A 234 32.08 -10.60 -13.84
CA ILE A 234 30.93 -11.41 -13.39
C ILE A 234 31.33 -12.32 -12.22
N ILE A 235 32.49 -12.98 -12.30
CA ILE A 235 33.02 -13.82 -11.21
C ILE A 235 33.27 -13.01 -9.95
N GLU A 236 33.91 -11.84 -10.07
CA GLU A 236 34.16 -10.96 -8.92
C GLU A 236 32.86 -10.48 -8.27
N LEU A 237 31.89 -10.02 -9.08
CA LEU A 237 30.58 -9.57 -8.60
C LEU A 237 29.83 -10.70 -7.88
N TYR A 238 29.85 -11.92 -8.43
CA TYR A 238 29.27 -13.10 -7.80
C TYR A 238 29.96 -13.43 -6.48
N ASN A 239 31.30 -13.45 -6.43
CA ASN A 239 32.03 -13.74 -5.21
C ASN A 239 31.79 -12.69 -4.11
N GLN A 240 31.67 -11.41 -4.48
CA GLN A 240 31.31 -10.34 -3.54
C GLN A 240 29.89 -10.55 -2.99
N TRP A 241 28.95 -10.91 -3.86
CA TRP A 241 27.58 -11.24 -3.46
C TRP A 241 27.52 -12.48 -2.56
N GLU A 242 28.25 -13.55 -2.90
CA GLU A 242 28.27 -14.81 -2.13
C GLU A 242 28.84 -14.60 -0.73
N ARG A 243 29.95 -13.85 -0.60
CA ARG A 243 30.52 -13.49 0.71
C ARG A 243 29.55 -12.65 1.55
N ALA A 244 28.85 -11.70 0.92
CA ALA A 244 27.85 -10.90 1.61
C ALA A 244 26.66 -11.75 2.07
N ALA A 245 26.22 -12.70 1.23
CA ALA A 245 25.16 -13.66 1.52
C ALA A 245 25.51 -14.69 2.62
N ASP A 246 26.81 -14.92 2.89
CA ASP A 246 27.26 -15.75 4.01
C ASP A 246 27.24 -15.00 5.35
N GLY A 247 27.48 -13.68 5.33
CA GLY A 247 27.58 -12.85 6.52
C GLY A 247 26.31 -12.06 6.88
N ASP A 248 25.39 -11.87 5.92
CA ASP A 248 24.16 -11.09 6.04
C ASP A 248 23.08 -11.62 5.08
N MET A 249 21.99 -10.88 4.88
CA MET A 249 20.93 -11.25 3.94
C MET A 249 21.40 -11.21 2.48
N PRO A 250 21.11 -12.25 1.68
CA PRO A 250 21.53 -12.30 0.29
C PRO A 250 20.74 -11.28 -0.56
N ASP A 251 21.45 -10.38 -1.23
CA ASP A 251 20.84 -9.33 -2.05
C ASP A 251 20.25 -9.91 -3.36
N LYS A 252 18.93 -9.92 -3.42
CA LYS A 252 18.12 -10.44 -4.52
C LYS A 252 18.31 -9.65 -5.83
N TYR A 253 18.29 -8.32 -5.74
CA TYR A 253 18.42 -7.47 -6.91
C TYR A 253 19.84 -7.57 -7.50
N ARG A 254 20.86 -7.58 -6.63
CA ARG A 254 22.24 -7.80 -7.06
C ARG A 254 22.42 -9.13 -7.77
N LEU A 255 21.78 -10.20 -7.28
CA LEU A 255 21.80 -11.50 -7.97
C LEU A 255 21.14 -11.43 -9.35
N MET A 256 19.99 -10.77 -9.47
CA MET A 256 19.31 -10.59 -10.77
C MET A 256 20.18 -9.85 -11.79
N VAL A 257 20.87 -8.79 -11.35
CA VAL A 257 21.83 -8.03 -12.17
C VAL A 257 22.98 -8.91 -12.64
N ILE A 258 23.56 -9.73 -11.74
CA ILE A 258 24.64 -10.67 -12.07
C ILE A 258 24.17 -11.73 -13.07
N VAL A 259 22.97 -12.31 -12.85
CA VAL A 259 22.37 -13.30 -13.75
C VAL A 259 22.09 -12.70 -15.13
N SER A 260 21.59 -11.47 -15.19
CA SER A 260 21.31 -10.78 -16.47
C SER A 260 22.60 -10.50 -17.25
N LEU A 261 23.67 -10.06 -16.57
CA LEU A 261 25.00 -9.91 -17.19
C LEU A 261 25.57 -11.24 -17.68
N PHE A 262 25.39 -12.32 -16.92
CA PHE A 262 25.82 -13.65 -17.32
C PHE A 262 25.11 -14.12 -18.59
N VAL A 263 23.78 -13.95 -18.68
CA VAL A 263 23.01 -14.31 -19.88
C VAL A 263 23.51 -13.52 -21.09
N PHE A 264 23.69 -12.21 -20.97
CA PHE A 264 24.26 -11.39 -22.05
C PHE A 264 25.65 -11.91 -22.47
N PHE A 265 26.56 -12.13 -21.53
CA PHE A 265 27.90 -12.64 -21.83
C PHE A 265 27.86 -13.99 -22.57
N GLN A 266 27.01 -14.90 -22.12
CA GLN A 266 26.92 -16.25 -22.64
C GLN A 266 26.33 -16.28 -24.05
N LEU A 267 25.29 -15.48 -24.32
CA LEU A 267 24.57 -15.48 -25.58
C LEU A 267 25.20 -14.56 -26.63
N HIS A 268 25.62 -13.35 -26.26
CA HIS A 268 26.18 -12.38 -27.20
C HIS A 268 27.56 -12.82 -27.72
N PHE A 269 28.45 -13.27 -26.84
CA PHE A 269 29.78 -13.75 -27.24
C PHE A 269 29.83 -15.24 -27.59
N ALA A 270 28.68 -15.92 -27.65
CA ALA A 270 28.56 -17.36 -27.87
C ALA A 270 29.56 -18.20 -27.04
N SER A 271 29.76 -17.82 -25.78
CA SER A 271 30.72 -18.45 -24.88
C SER A 271 30.25 -19.85 -24.50
N ASN A 272 31.12 -20.85 -24.43
CA ASN A 272 30.81 -22.19 -23.92
C ASN A 272 31.40 -22.41 -22.51
N ASP A 273 31.40 -21.37 -21.67
CA ASP A 273 32.01 -21.44 -20.34
C ASP A 273 31.16 -22.21 -19.31
N THR A 274 31.35 -23.52 -19.32
CA THR A 274 30.72 -24.43 -18.34
C THR A 274 31.21 -24.21 -16.91
N LYS A 275 32.37 -23.56 -16.68
CA LYS A 275 32.86 -23.27 -15.32
C LYS A 275 32.09 -22.10 -14.73
N LEU A 276 31.93 -21.01 -15.48
CA LEU A 276 31.14 -19.86 -15.05
C LEU A 276 29.67 -20.25 -14.84
N SER A 277 29.11 -21.04 -15.77
CA SER A 277 27.77 -21.63 -15.65
C SER A 277 27.57 -22.34 -14.30
N ARG A 278 28.54 -23.18 -13.88
CA ARG A 278 28.50 -23.87 -12.59
C ARG A 278 28.63 -22.95 -11.38
N VAL A 279 29.36 -21.84 -11.50
CA VAL A 279 29.49 -20.84 -10.42
C VAL A 279 28.15 -20.14 -10.22
N ILE A 280 27.59 -19.55 -11.29
CA ILE A 280 26.32 -18.82 -11.21
C ILE A 280 25.18 -19.75 -10.76
N TRP A 281 25.14 -20.99 -11.26
CA TRP A 281 24.12 -21.96 -10.87
C TRP A 281 24.06 -22.22 -9.37
N LYS A 282 25.18 -22.12 -8.63
CA LYS A 282 25.19 -22.34 -7.16
C LYS A 282 24.37 -21.32 -6.38
N SER A 283 23.94 -20.21 -7.00
CA SER A 283 23.11 -19.20 -6.36
C SER A 283 21.82 -19.80 -5.75
N HIS A 284 21.27 -20.87 -6.33
CA HIS A 284 20.06 -21.54 -5.80
C HIS A 284 20.18 -22.01 -4.35
N LYS A 285 21.42 -22.26 -3.88
CA LYS A 285 21.66 -22.69 -2.49
C LYS A 285 21.43 -21.57 -1.47
N LYS A 286 21.50 -20.31 -1.92
CA LYS A 286 21.30 -19.12 -1.09
C LYS A 286 19.96 -18.46 -1.38
N ILE A 287 19.63 -18.31 -2.66
CA ILE A 287 18.36 -17.79 -3.13
C ILE A 287 17.83 -18.74 -4.21
N ALA A 288 16.89 -19.60 -3.83
CA ALA A 288 16.19 -20.47 -4.78
C ALA A 288 15.12 -19.69 -5.57
N ALA A 289 14.34 -18.85 -4.87
CA ALA A 289 13.27 -18.03 -5.42
C ALA A 289 13.13 -16.73 -4.63
N PHE A 290 12.63 -15.67 -5.27
CA PHE A 290 12.25 -14.45 -4.56
C PHE A 290 11.19 -13.64 -5.30
N HIS A 291 10.49 -12.78 -4.54
CA HIS A 291 9.52 -11.83 -5.07
C HIS A 291 10.21 -10.77 -5.95
N LEU A 292 9.78 -10.66 -7.21
CA LEU A 292 10.33 -9.70 -8.17
C LEU A 292 9.61 -8.35 -8.07
N VAL A 293 8.30 -8.35 -8.36
CA VAL A 293 7.44 -7.17 -8.37
C VAL A 293 5.97 -7.64 -8.39
N GLY A 294 5.07 -6.91 -7.74
CA GLY A 294 3.64 -7.26 -7.69
C GLY A 294 3.37 -8.62 -7.04
N ASP A 295 2.80 -9.55 -7.80
CA ASP A 295 2.56 -10.96 -7.45
C ASP A 295 3.55 -11.93 -8.12
N ILE A 296 4.59 -11.42 -8.78
CA ILE A 296 5.49 -12.22 -9.61
C ILE A 296 6.62 -12.79 -8.75
N LEU A 297 6.68 -14.11 -8.66
CA LEU A 297 7.83 -14.85 -8.13
C LEU A 297 8.85 -15.12 -9.26
N TRP A 298 10.12 -14.78 -9.02
CA TRP A 298 11.21 -15.08 -9.95
C TRP A 298 12.16 -16.13 -9.38
N ILE A 299 12.47 -17.13 -10.22
CA ILE A 299 13.35 -18.25 -9.90
C ILE A 299 14.57 -18.13 -10.83
N PRO A 300 15.75 -17.70 -10.32
CA PRO A 300 16.91 -17.40 -11.17
C PRO A 300 17.35 -18.58 -12.03
N CYS A 301 17.40 -19.79 -11.46
CA CYS A 301 17.84 -20.98 -12.20
C CYS A 301 16.80 -21.47 -13.21
N GLU A 302 15.49 -21.25 -12.98
CA GLU A 302 14.45 -21.53 -13.98
C GLU A 302 14.60 -20.59 -15.18
N PHE A 303 14.84 -19.30 -14.91
CA PHE A 303 15.13 -18.31 -15.94
C PHE A 303 16.40 -18.69 -16.74
N LEU A 304 17.48 -19.09 -16.06
CA LEU A 304 18.70 -19.55 -16.74
C LEU A 304 18.46 -20.78 -17.63
N MET A 305 17.64 -21.73 -17.20
CA MET A 305 17.29 -22.90 -18.01
C MET A 305 16.50 -22.52 -19.27
N ARG A 306 15.71 -21.44 -19.21
CA ARG A 306 14.94 -20.93 -20.35
C ARG A 306 15.82 -20.18 -21.34
N GLU A 307 16.61 -19.21 -20.86
CA GLU A 307 17.42 -18.34 -21.73
C GLU A 307 18.70 -19.02 -22.21
N VAL A 308 19.30 -19.89 -21.40
CA VAL A 308 20.53 -20.63 -21.73
C VAL A 308 20.30 -22.13 -21.55
N PRO A 309 19.59 -22.81 -22.46
CA PRO A 309 19.25 -24.23 -22.31
C PRO A 309 20.46 -25.14 -22.15
N THR A 310 21.62 -24.77 -22.72
CA THR A 310 22.88 -25.51 -22.60
C THR A 310 23.42 -25.58 -21.18
N ILE A 311 22.95 -24.72 -20.26
CA ILE A 311 23.39 -24.69 -18.86
C ILE A 311 23.10 -26.00 -18.14
N THR A 312 22.02 -26.71 -18.50
CA THR A 312 21.64 -27.98 -17.88
C THR A 312 22.67 -29.08 -18.10
N ASN A 313 23.50 -28.96 -19.15
CA ASN A 313 24.57 -29.90 -19.45
C ASN A 313 25.82 -29.64 -18.60
N ALA A 314 25.96 -28.43 -18.05
CA ALA A 314 27.12 -28.05 -17.24
C ALA A 314 26.96 -28.36 -15.75
N VAL A 315 25.74 -28.61 -15.28
CA VAL A 315 25.37 -28.70 -13.85
C VAL A 315 24.83 -30.09 -13.49
N ASP A 316 24.66 -30.37 -12.20
CA ASP A 316 24.19 -31.68 -11.74
C ASP A 316 22.69 -31.89 -12.01
N LYS A 317 22.31 -33.07 -12.49
CA LYS A 317 20.91 -33.38 -12.86
C LYS A 317 19.94 -33.30 -11.67
N LYS A 318 20.43 -33.52 -10.44
CA LYS A 318 19.61 -33.48 -9.22
C LYS A 318 19.16 -32.05 -8.90
N SER A 319 20.06 -31.07 -8.97
CA SER A 319 19.70 -29.67 -8.79
C SER A 319 18.79 -29.17 -9.92
N VAL A 320 18.99 -29.61 -11.16
CA VAL A 320 18.04 -29.31 -12.26
C VAL A 320 16.65 -29.86 -11.98
N SER A 321 16.53 -31.11 -11.51
CA SER A 321 15.23 -31.65 -11.12
C SER A 321 14.61 -30.90 -9.95
N LEU A 322 15.41 -30.48 -8.96
CA LEU A 322 14.93 -29.68 -7.83
C LEU A 322 14.33 -28.35 -8.31
N ILE A 323 15.05 -27.63 -9.18
CA ILE A 323 14.58 -26.34 -9.71
C ILE A 323 13.31 -26.50 -10.53
N ARG A 324 13.20 -27.55 -11.35
CA ARG A 324 12.00 -27.79 -12.19
C ARG A 324 10.73 -28.00 -11.35
N HIS A 325 10.85 -28.68 -10.21
CA HIS A 325 9.71 -28.94 -9.31
C HIS A 325 9.63 -27.93 -8.16
N LEU A 326 10.48 -26.90 -8.14
CA LEU A 326 10.60 -25.98 -7.01
C LEU A 326 9.27 -25.28 -6.70
N ARG A 327 8.49 -24.88 -7.72
CA ARG A 327 7.18 -24.25 -7.51
C ARG A 327 6.19 -25.22 -6.83
N GLU A 328 6.18 -26.48 -7.24
CA GLU A 328 5.31 -27.51 -6.66
C GLU A 328 5.73 -27.86 -5.22
N THR A 329 7.04 -27.94 -4.95
CA THR A 329 7.57 -28.18 -3.59
C THR A 329 7.38 -26.98 -2.66
N LEU A 330 7.58 -25.75 -3.16
CA LEU A 330 7.29 -24.52 -2.42
C LEU A 330 5.84 -24.47 -1.97
N MET A 331 4.94 -24.88 -2.87
CA MET A 331 3.51 -24.99 -2.62
C MET A 331 3.14 -26.03 -1.58
N ALA A 332 3.64 -27.26 -1.74
CA ALA A 332 3.19 -28.40 -0.95
C ALA A 332 3.82 -28.48 0.45
N GLU A 333 5.10 -28.12 0.62
CA GLU A 333 5.86 -28.48 1.82
C GLU A 333 6.57 -27.29 2.49
N GLN A 334 7.04 -26.30 1.72
CA GLN A 334 7.87 -25.22 2.29
C GLN A 334 7.08 -23.98 2.72
N SER A 335 5.85 -23.80 2.21
CA SER A 335 5.06 -22.60 2.53
C SER A 335 4.66 -22.48 4.00
N GLU A 336 4.48 -23.60 4.70
CA GLU A 336 4.19 -23.61 6.13
C GLU A 336 5.44 -23.30 6.96
N GLY A 337 6.56 -23.97 6.66
CA GLY A 337 7.84 -23.70 7.34
C GLY A 337 8.32 -22.25 7.20
N MET A 338 8.20 -21.66 6.01
CA MET A 338 8.54 -20.24 5.78
C MET A 338 7.61 -19.30 6.56
N LEU A 339 6.34 -19.66 6.73
CA LEU A 339 5.41 -18.87 7.54
C LEU A 339 5.75 -18.97 9.03
N GLU A 340 6.06 -20.16 9.54
CA GLU A 340 6.53 -20.31 10.93
C GLU A 340 7.82 -19.55 11.19
N GLU A 341 8.75 -19.57 10.23
CA GLU A 341 9.98 -18.77 10.29
C GLU A 341 9.63 -17.27 10.38
N ALA A 342 8.76 -16.76 9.50
CA ALA A 342 8.32 -15.36 9.55
C ALA A 342 7.65 -14.99 10.88
N VAL A 343 6.84 -15.89 11.45
CA VAL A 343 6.20 -15.71 12.76
C VAL A 343 7.22 -15.68 13.89
N SER A 344 8.30 -16.48 13.82
CA SER A 344 9.35 -16.51 14.86
C SER A 344 10.03 -15.14 15.05
N TYR A 345 10.10 -14.33 13.99
CA TYR A 345 10.67 -12.97 14.03
C TYR A 345 9.79 -11.95 14.75
N ILE A 346 8.52 -12.24 15.06
CA ILE A 346 7.64 -11.34 15.84
C ILE A 346 8.25 -11.05 17.21
N SER A 347 8.75 -12.09 17.91
CA SER A 347 9.41 -11.93 19.21
C SER A 347 10.66 -11.03 19.13
N ALA A 348 11.44 -11.17 18.06
CA ALA A 348 12.60 -10.32 17.81
C ALA A 348 12.22 -8.87 17.46
N ALA A 349 11.09 -8.67 16.78
CA ALA A 349 10.53 -7.34 16.51
C ALA A 349 10.09 -6.65 17.80
N GLU A 350 9.40 -7.34 18.70
CA GLU A 350 9.00 -6.82 20.02
C GLU A 350 10.20 -6.42 20.89
N GLU A 351 11.22 -7.28 20.96
CA GLU A 351 12.48 -6.97 21.64
C GLU A 351 13.17 -5.75 21.01
N TRP A 352 13.16 -5.65 19.68
CA TRP A 352 13.70 -4.49 18.97
C TRP A 352 12.91 -3.22 19.28
N HIS A 353 11.58 -3.26 19.30
CA HIS A 353 10.72 -2.13 19.62
C HIS A 353 11.02 -1.55 21.00
N THR A 354 11.17 -2.40 22.00
CA THR A 354 11.48 -1.97 23.37
C THR A 354 12.84 -1.28 23.45
N LYS A 355 13.88 -1.86 22.83
CA LYS A 355 15.22 -1.26 22.74
C LYS A 355 15.22 0.06 21.99
N MET A 356 14.53 0.13 20.85
CA MET A 356 14.46 1.32 20.02
C MET A 356 13.77 2.49 20.74
N ARG A 357 12.67 2.21 21.45
CA ARG A 357 11.97 3.21 22.28
C ARG A 357 12.81 3.66 23.46
N ALA A 358 13.55 2.75 24.11
CA ALA A 358 14.43 3.09 25.22
C ALA A 358 15.53 4.07 24.76
N GLU A 359 16.20 3.78 23.64
CA GLU A 359 17.21 4.68 23.09
C GLU A 359 16.62 6.03 22.68
N THR A 360 15.44 6.04 22.06
CA THR A 360 14.78 7.28 21.61
C THR A 360 14.39 8.20 22.78
N ARG A 361 14.07 7.63 23.95
CA ARG A 361 13.72 8.39 25.16
C ARG A 361 14.93 8.85 25.97
N ARG A 362 16.15 8.53 25.55
CA ARG A 362 17.38 8.94 26.22
C ARG A 362 17.50 10.47 26.21
N LEU A 363 17.69 11.05 27.41
CA LEU A 363 17.82 12.50 27.60
C LEU A 363 19.26 13.01 27.45
N GLU A 364 20.26 12.12 27.57
CA GLU A 364 21.66 12.48 27.47
C GLU A 364 22.08 12.77 26.02
N PRO A 365 22.99 13.75 25.79
CA PRO A 365 23.55 13.99 24.48
C PRO A 365 24.31 12.75 23.99
N ARG A 366 24.10 12.41 22.71
CA ARG A 366 24.75 11.25 22.09
C ARG A 366 26.10 11.65 21.51
N ASP A 367 27.13 10.89 21.85
CA ASP A 367 28.41 10.94 21.16
C ASP A 367 28.36 10.11 19.86
N ALA A 368 29.49 10.07 19.14
CA ALA A 368 29.60 9.33 17.89
C ALA A 368 29.43 7.81 18.10
N ALA A 369 29.95 7.26 19.21
CA ALA A 369 29.84 5.84 19.52
C ALA A 369 28.40 5.42 19.83
N ALA A 370 27.68 6.19 20.65
CA ALA A 370 26.27 5.98 20.94
C ALA A 370 25.40 6.10 19.67
N SER A 371 25.76 7.01 18.76
CA SER A 371 25.09 7.14 17.46
C SER A 371 25.24 5.88 16.60
N LEU A 372 26.43 5.25 16.59
CA LEU A 372 26.64 3.99 15.88
C LEU A 372 25.82 2.83 16.46
N VAL A 373 25.56 2.79 17.77
CA VAL A 373 24.69 1.77 18.38
C VAL A 373 23.26 1.89 17.84
N VAL A 374 22.72 3.10 17.77
CA VAL A 374 21.37 3.35 17.23
C VAL A 374 21.31 3.04 15.73
N THR A 375 22.37 3.38 15.00
CA THR A 375 22.56 3.04 13.58
C THR A 375 22.48 1.52 13.34
N GLU A 376 23.15 0.71 14.17
CA GLU A 376 23.05 -0.76 14.09
C GLU A 376 21.65 -1.28 14.48
N LEU A 377 21.00 -0.66 15.47
CA LEU A 377 19.60 -0.97 15.80
C LEU A 377 18.65 -0.67 14.63
N MET A 378 18.88 0.41 13.87
CA MET A 378 18.10 0.70 12.66
C MET A 378 18.25 -0.40 11.62
N LEU A 379 19.48 -0.83 11.34
CA LEU A 379 19.74 -1.93 10.40
C LEU A 379 19.09 -3.23 10.87
N LYS A 380 19.15 -3.52 12.19
CA LYS A 380 18.49 -4.70 12.75
C LYS A 380 16.97 -4.67 12.52
N GLY A 381 16.32 -3.53 12.77
CA GLY A 381 14.88 -3.36 12.52
C GLY A 381 14.52 -3.52 11.04
N ALA A 382 15.31 -2.93 10.14
CA ALA A 382 15.13 -3.06 8.70
C ALA A 382 15.31 -4.51 8.23
N ARG A 383 16.29 -5.26 8.77
CA ARG A 383 16.51 -6.68 8.47
C ARG A 383 15.34 -7.55 8.94
N ILE A 384 14.82 -7.33 10.14
CA ILE A 384 13.65 -8.07 10.66
C ILE A 384 12.44 -7.86 9.73
N ALA A 385 12.15 -6.61 9.38
CA ALA A 385 11.07 -6.28 8.45
C ALA A 385 11.28 -6.92 7.07
N ASP A 386 12.50 -6.84 6.53
CA ASP A 386 12.83 -7.43 5.23
C ASP A 386 12.63 -8.94 5.20
N VAL A 387 13.08 -9.67 6.24
CA VAL A 387 12.89 -11.12 6.35
C VAL A 387 11.42 -11.47 6.42
N MET A 388 10.66 -10.85 7.33
CA MET A 388 9.23 -11.08 7.50
C MET A 388 8.46 -10.80 6.20
N CYS A 389 8.72 -9.66 5.57
CA CYS A 389 8.08 -9.25 4.31
C CYS A 389 8.46 -10.18 3.16
N SER A 390 9.74 -10.57 3.07
CA SER A 390 10.24 -11.48 2.04
C SER A 390 9.62 -12.86 2.10
N LEU A 391 9.62 -13.47 3.29
CA LEU A 391 9.04 -14.80 3.51
C LEU A 391 7.54 -14.76 3.22
N LEU A 392 6.83 -13.76 3.73
CA LEU A 392 5.40 -13.63 3.50
C LEU A 392 5.06 -13.45 2.01
N ARG A 393 5.81 -12.63 1.28
CA ARG A 393 5.64 -12.46 -0.18
C ARG A 393 5.88 -13.77 -0.94
N ILE A 394 6.84 -14.61 -0.52
CA ILE A 394 7.06 -15.92 -1.14
C ILE A 394 5.89 -16.86 -0.82
N VAL A 395 5.44 -16.92 0.43
CA VAL A 395 4.32 -17.80 0.84
C VAL A 395 3.03 -17.44 0.11
N LEU A 396 2.73 -16.15 -0.02
CA LEU A 396 1.52 -15.67 -0.72
C LEU A 396 1.60 -15.95 -2.23
N ASN A 397 2.75 -15.69 -2.87
CA ASN A 397 2.91 -15.84 -4.32
C ASN A 397 3.38 -17.23 -4.76
N ALA A 398 3.58 -18.17 -3.82
CA ALA A 398 3.76 -19.58 -4.16
C ALA A 398 2.49 -20.12 -4.83
N HIS A 399 1.32 -19.63 -4.41
CA HIS A 399 0.02 -20.13 -4.85
C HIS A 399 -0.45 -19.47 -6.14
N LEU A 400 -0.64 -20.30 -7.18
CA LEU A 400 -1.31 -19.90 -8.42
C LEU A 400 -2.83 -20.03 -8.22
N GLY A 401 -3.52 -18.91 -8.00
CA GLY A 401 -4.99 -18.85 -7.90
C GLY A 401 -5.51 -18.32 -6.55
N PRO A 402 -6.84 -18.34 -6.34
CA PRO A 402 -7.47 -17.79 -5.13
C PRO A 402 -6.95 -18.49 -3.88
N LEU A 403 -6.60 -17.70 -2.87
CA LEU A 403 -6.00 -18.18 -1.62
C LEU A 403 -6.99 -19.07 -0.86
N ARG A 404 -6.84 -20.39 -0.97
CA ARG A 404 -7.51 -21.35 -0.09
C ARG A 404 -6.61 -21.65 1.10
N MET A 405 -6.90 -21.03 2.24
CA MET A 405 -6.14 -21.25 3.47
C MET A 405 -7.05 -21.47 4.69
N SER A 406 -6.52 -22.17 5.69
CA SER A 406 -7.18 -22.29 6.99
C SER A 406 -7.17 -20.95 7.73
N LYS A 407 -8.15 -20.73 8.62
CA LYS A 407 -8.20 -19.53 9.47
C LYS A 407 -6.93 -19.34 10.30
N ALA A 408 -6.34 -20.44 10.80
CA ALA A 408 -5.10 -20.42 11.55
C ALA A 408 -3.91 -19.89 10.72
N LYS A 409 -3.80 -20.31 9.45
CA LYS A 409 -2.76 -19.82 8.53
C LYS A 409 -2.96 -18.34 8.22
N ALA A 410 -4.20 -17.91 7.98
CA ALA A 410 -4.53 -16.50 7.77
C ALA A 410 -4.13 -15.65 8.98
N TYR A 411 -4.46 -16.06 10.21
CA TYR A 411 -4.14 -15.30 11.41
C TYR A 411 -2.64 -15.08 11.59
N LYS A 412 -1.82 -16.10 11.33
CA LYS A 412 -0.36 -15.97 11.34
C LYS A 412 0.12 -14.93 10.33
N MET A 413 -0.39 -14.96 9.11
CA MET A 413 -0.05 -13.97 8.07
C MET A 413 -0.44 -12.55 8.48
N LEU A 414 -1.65 -12.36 9.01
CA LEU A 414 -2.14 -11.06 9.47
C LEU A 414 -1.27 -10.50 10.59
N SER A 415 -0.89 -11.33 11.57
CA SER A 415 0.02 -10.92 12.65
C SER A 415 1.40 -10.52 12.15
N VAL A 416 1.93 -11.20 11.13
CA VAL A 416 3.20 -10.81 10.48
C VAL A 416 3.06 -9.44 9.81
N ILE A 417 1.98 -9.17 9.08
CA ILE A 417 1.70 -7.87 8.44
C ILE A 417 1.61 -6.74 9.47
N GLU A 418 0.85 -6.97 10.54
CA GLU A 418 0.69 -6.01 11.64
C GLU A 418 2.04 -5.64 12.27
N ASN A 419 2.94 -6.62 12.44
CA ASN A 419 4.28 -6.39 12.99
C ASN A 419 5.24 -5.70 12.01
N ILE A 420 5.18 -6.01 10.70
CA ILE A 420 5.94 -5.26 9.69
C ILE A 420 5.56 -3.78 9.75
N LYS A 421 4.27 -3.47 9.90
CA LYS A 421 3.78 -2.10 10.03
C LYS A 421 4.01 -1.47 11.39
N ALA A 422 4.07 -2.24 12.47
CA ALA A 422 4.54 -1.76 13.76
C ALA A 422 5.99 -1.24 13.66
N ILE A 423 6.87 -1.98 12.96
CA ILE A 423 8.26 -1.56 12.70
C ILE A 423 8.29 -0.25 11.91
N ALA A 424 7.50 -0.17 10.83
CA ALA A 424 7.38 1.05 10.02
C ALA A 424 6.94 2.27 10.85
N GLN A 425 5.91 2.09 11.67
CA GLN A 425 5.39 3.14 12.55
C GLN A 425 6.43 3.58 13.57
N THR A 426 7.20 2.64 14.14
CA THR A 426 8.27 2.97 15.10
C THR A 426 9.38 3.78 14.42
N PHE A 427 9.75 3.47 13.18
CA PHE A 427 10.67 4.31 12.41
C PHE A 427 10.12 5.72 12.18
N ALA A 428 8.82 5.84 11.88
CA ALA A 428 8.16 7.14 11.71
C ALA A 428 8.12 7.95 13.01
N ASP A 429 7.76 7.33 14.13
CA ASP A 429 7.72 7.96 15.46
C ASP A 429 9.11 8.44 15.90
N CYS A 430 10.15 7.66 15.58
CA CYS A 430 11.54 7.96 15.92
C CYS A 430 12.25 8.84 14.89
N ARG A 431 11.60 9.24 13.78
CA ARG A 431 12.25 9.79 12.58
C ARG A 431 13.24 10.92 12.87
N ARG A 432 12.88 11.89 13.72
CA ARG A 432 13.74 13.03 14.04
C ARG A 432 15.08 12.59 14.63
N VAL A 433 15.02 11.71 15.63
CA VAL A 433 16.20 11.17 16.31
C VAL A 433 17.05 10.33 15.35
N LEU A 434 16.40 9.61 14.44
CA LEU A 434 17.08 8.79 13.44
C LEU A 434 17.86 9.63 12.43
N LEU A 435 17.27 10.74 11.98
CA LEU A 435 17.93 11.67 11.05
C LEU A 435 19.20 12.25 11.66
N GLU A 436 19.13 12.71 12.92
CA GLU A 436 20.29 13.24 13.65
C GLU A 436 21.40 12.17 13.77
N VAL A 437 21.06 10.94 14.19
CA VAL A 437 22.02 9.83 14.29
C VAL A 437 22.64 9.47 12.94
N CYS A 438 21.82 9.36 11.89
CA CYS A 438 22.31 9.01 10.56
C CYS A 438 23.28 10.06 10.05
N GLN A 439 22.99 11.35 10.28
CA GLN A 439 23.88 12.43 9.89
C GLN A 439 25.23 12.34 10.62
N MET A 440 25.22 12.06 11.93
CA MET A 440 26.45 11.90 12.72
C MET A 440 27.27 10.67 12.28
N ALA A 441 26.63 9.53 12.06
CA ALA A 441 27.28 8.30 11.58
C ALA A 441 27.88 8.50 10.17
N CYS A 442 27.12 9.11 9.25
CA CYS A 442 27.60 9.43 7.91
C CYS A 442 28.80 10.38 7.94
N LEU A 443 28.76 11.41 8.80
CA LEU A 443 29.88 12.33 8.97
C LEU A 443 31.13 11.59 9.47
N GLN A 444 30.98 10.71 10.46
CA GLN A 444 32.09 9.92 11.00
C GLN A 444 32.71 9.00 9.94
N TRP A 445 31.90 8.22 9.23
CA TRP A 445 32.40 7.33 8.18
C TRP A 445 33.01 8.11 7.01
N ARG A 446 32.47 9.29 6.68
CA ARG A 446 33.05 10.18 5.68
C ARG A 446 34.43 10.68 6.10
N CYS A 447 34.58 11.19 7.32
CA CYS A 447 35.87 11.64 7.85
C CYS A 447 36.90 10.51 7.84
N HIS A 448 36.49 9.30 8.25
CA HIS A 448 37.38 8.15 8.25
C HIS A 448 37.79 7.73 6.82
N SER A 449 36.83 7.71 5.89
CA SER A 449 37.08 7.44 4.47
C SER A 449 38.07 8.45 3.87
N LEU A 450 37.87 9.74 4.14
CA LEU A 450 38.76 10.81 3.68
C LEU A 450 40.18 10.67 4.25
N THR A 451 40.32 10.21 5.50
CA THR A 451 41.64 9.99 6.12
C THR A 451 42.39 8.84 5.44
N ILE A 452 41.69 7.76 5.08
CA ILE A 452 42.28 6.62 4.34
C ILE A 452 42.70 7.07 2.94
N VAL A 453 41.84 7.83 2.24
CA VAL A 453 42.13 8.38 0.92
C VAL A 453 43.31 9.34 0.95
N ASP A 454 43.38 10.22 1.96
CA ASP A 454 44.50 11.16 2.11
C ASP A 454 45.83 10.46 2.40
N ARG A 455 45.80 9.42 3.24
CA ARG A 455 46.98 8.56 3.48
C ARG A 455 47.47 7.91 2.18
N ALA A 456 46.54 7.39 1.37
CA ALA A 456 46.88 6.81 0.07
C ALA A 456 47.40 7.86 -0.93
N ARG A 457 46.87 9.09 -0.87
CA ARG A 457 47.33 10.22 -1.69
C ARG A 457 48.78 10.60 -1.37
N LEU A 458 49.10 10.71 -0.08
CA LEU A 458 50.46 11.01 0.39
C LEU A 458 51.44 9.90 -0.04
N SER A 459 51.06 8.63 0.14
CA SER A 459 51.88 7.51 -0.32
C SER A 459 52.10 7.49 -1.83
N ALA A 460 51.09 7.87 -2.61
CA ALA A 460 51.19 7.97 -4.07
C ALA A 460 52.17 9.09 -4.49
N ARG A 461 52.10 10.25 -3.82
CA ARG A 461 53.04 11.37 -4.04
C ARG A 461 54.48 10.97 -3.72
N GLU A 462 54.70 10.27 -2.61
CA GLU A 462 56.02 9.77 -2.21
C GLU A 462 56.58 8.75 -3.22
N SER A 463 55.72 7.98 -3.88
CA SER A 463 56.11 7.03 -4.93
C SER A 463 56.30 7.65 -6.33
N GLY A 464 56.05 8.96 -6.50
CA GLY A 464 56.16 9.65 -7.79
C GLY A 464 54.99 9.42 -8.77
N ASP A 465 53.91 8.75 -8.34
CA ASP A 465 52.73 8.46 -9.16
C ASP A 465 51.76 9.66 -9.13
N THR A 466 52.07 10.66 -9.97
CA THR A 466 51.32 11.92 -10.06
C THR A 466 49.86 11.70 -10.47
N HIS A 467 49.59 10.77 -11.39
CA HIS A 467 48.24 10.46 -11.85
C HIS A 467 47.37 9.88 -10.72
N ARG A 468 47.91 8.96 -9.92
CA ARG A 468 47.24 8.38 -8.76
C ARG A 468 47.02 9.40 -7.65
N ALA A 469 48.02 10.22 -7.36
CA ALA A 469 47.92 11.28 -6.37
C ALA A 469 46.85 12.31 -6.75
N SER A 470 46.76 12.67 -8.03
CA SER A 470 45.77 13.59 -8.57
C SER A 470 44.35 13.02 -8.56
N ALA A 471 44.17 11.74 -8.89
CA ALA A 471 42.87 11.08 -8.79
C ALA A 471 42.38 10.98 -7.33
N LEU A 472 43.27 10.70 -6.38
CA LEU A 472 42.95 10.69 -4.94
C LEU A 472 42.74 12.12 -4.38
N HIS A 473 43.31 13.14 -5.01
CA HIS A 473 43.05 14.53 -4.67
C HIS A 473 41.62 14.94 -5.06
N ILE A 474 41.15 14.58 -6.26
CA ILE A 474 39.72 14.75 -6.64
C ILE A 474 38.81 14.10 -5.60
N ALA A 475 39.13 12.86 -5.20
CA ALA A 475 38.32 12.06 -4.29
C ALA A 475 37.99 12.78 -2.98
N ILE A 476 38.96 13.53 -2.45
CA ILE A 476 38.82 14.28 -1.20
C ILE A 476 37.86 15.48 -1.37
N HIS A 477 37.80 16.05 -2.57
CA HIS A 477 37.01 17.23 -2.88
C HIS A 477 35.59 16.91 -3.39
N ILE A 478 35.33 15.69 -3.91
CA ILE A 478 33.98 15.29 -4.32
C ILE A 478 33.12 14.94 -3.09
N PRO A 479 31.94 15.57 -2.90
CA PRO A 479 31.06 15.29 -1.77
C PRO A 479 30.24 14.01 -1.90
N LYS A 480 30.13 13.41 -3.10
CA LYS A 480 29.27 12.24 -3.37
C LYS A 480 30.00 10.90 -3.15
N VAL A 481 29.34 10.02 -2.40
CA VAL A 481 29.73 8.62 -2.10
C VAL A 481 30.00 7.81 -3.36
N SER A 482 29.16 8.01 -4.38
CA SER A 482 29.22 7.30 -5.67
C SER A 482 30.55 7.49 -6.39
N SER A 483 31.19 8.64 -6.21
CA SER A 483 32.47 8.96 -6.85
C SER A 483 33.68 8.43 -6.07
N LEU A 484 33.54 8.18 -4.76
CA LEU A 484 34.58 7.53 -3.95
C LEU A 484 34.71 6.03 -4.28
N ILE A 485 33.62 5.38 -4.69
CA ILE A 485 33.60 3.97 -5.12
C ILE A 485 34.43 3.77 -6.39
N THR A 486 34.39 4.69 -7.34
CA THR A 486 35.20 4.63 -8.58
C THR A 486 36.71 4.77 -8.29
N ILE A 487 37.07 5.35 -7.15
CA ILE A 487 38.45 5.68 -6.77
C ILE A 487 39.10 4.58 -5.91
N GLN A 488 38.29 3.67 -5.36
CA GLN A 488 38.72 2.44 -4.67
C GLN A 488 39.71 1.61 -5.51
N GLU A 489 39.55 1.62 -6.84
CA GLU A 489 40.35 0.84 -7.78
C GLU A 489 41.76 1.40 -8.00
N ILE A 490 42.03 2.62 -7.52
CA ILE A 490 43.33 3.30 -7.61
C ILE A 490 44.14 3.13 -6.30
N MET A 491 43.58 2.47 -5.27
CA MET A 491 44.18 2.34 -3.94
C MET A 491 44.92 1.00 -3.74
N ARG A 492 45.83 0.92 -2.76
CA ARG A 492 46.50 -0.34 -2.38
C ARG A 492 45.45 -1.29 -1.78
N ARG A 493 45.60 -2.61 -1.95
CA ARG A 493 44.58 -3.61 -1.57
C ARG A 493 44.06 -3.50 -0.13
N VAL A 494 44.93 -3.19 0.83
CA VAL A 494 44.54 -3.10 2.26
C VAL A 494 43.70 -1.86 2.54
N ASP A 495 44.11 -0.69 2.05
CA ASP A 495 43.36 0.56 2.17
C ASP A 495 42.04 0.48 1.38
N SER A 496 42.04 -0.25 0.27
CA SER A 496 40.88 -0.49 -0.60
C SER A 496 39.77 -1.30 0.11
N GLN A 497 40.11 -2.32 0.90
CA GLN A 497 39.11 -3.12 1.63
C GLN A 497 38.47 -2.36 2.80
N GLN A 498 39.26 -1.60 3.56
CA GLN A 498 38.74 -0.78 4.65
C GLN A 498 37.86 0.35 4.14
N LEU A 499 38.27 1.00 3.06
CA LEU A 499 37.47 2.02 2.39
C LEU A 499 36.16 1.43 1.84
N ASP A 500 36.19 0.24 1.25
CA ASP A 500 34.99 -0.43 0.72
C ASP A 500 33.92 -0.65 1.79
N ALA A 501 34.33 -1.16 2.95
CA ALA A 501 33.42 -1.39 4.08
C ALA A 501 32.76 -0.09 4.56
N LEU A 502 33.50 1.03 4.58
CA LEU A 502 32.97 2.33 4.97
C LEU A 502 32.05 2.93 3.90
N LEU A 503 32.43 2.85 2.63
CA LEU A 503 31.62 3.36 1.52
C LEU A 503 30.32 2.56 1.37
N SER A 504 30.36 1.24 1.58
CA SER A 504 29.17 0.38 1.59
C SER A 504 28.19 0.77 2.70
N ARG A 505 28.68 0.99 3.92
CA ARG A 505 27.86 1.50 5.04
C ARG A 505 27.28 2.88 4.72
N LEU A 506 28.10 3.78 4.19
CA LEU A 506 27.69 5.14 3.89
C LEU A 506 26.64 5.18 2.77
N ASP A 507 26.79 4.37 1.71
CA ASP A 507 25.78 4.23 0.65
C ASP A 507 24.46 3.66 1.18
N THR A 508 24.53 2.68 2.08
CA THR A 508 23.35 2.11 2.76
C THR A 508 22.60 3.19 3.55
N PHE A 509 23.33 4.01 4.32
CA PHE A 509 22.72 5.05 5.16
C PHE A 509 22.24 6.27 4.39
N CYS A 510 22.89 6.64 3.30
CA CYS A 510 22.35 7.64 2.37
C CYS A 510 20.99 7.22 1.78
N LYS A 511 20.71 5.91 1.73
CA LYS A 511 19.47 5.34 1.19
C LYS A 511 18.55 4.81 2.27
N ILE A 512 18.80 5.08 3.56
CA ILE A 512 18.09 4.41 4.66
C ILE A 512 16.58 4.61 4.63
N ASP A 513 16.11 5.82 4.31
CA ASP A 513 14.67 6.12 4.19
C ASP A 513 14.04 5.28 3.08
N THR A 514 14.73 5.15 1.93
CA THR A 514 14.26 4.31 0.82
C THR A 514 14.28 2.82 1.17
N ILE A 515 15.28 2.38 1.93
CA ILE A 515 15.39 0.99 2.41
C ILE A 515 14.24 0.70 3.38
N ILE A 516 14.03 1.54 4.39
CA ILE A 516 12.95 1.38 5.38
C ILE A 516 11.59 1.36 4.69
N SER A 517 11.33 2.31 3.79
CA SER A 517 10.08 2.33 3.02
C SER A 517 9.89 1.06 2.20
N ARG A 518 10.95 0.52 1.57
CA ARG A 518 10.89 -0.69 0.76
C ARG A 518 10.65 -1.96 1.58
N VAL A 519 11.36 -2.13 2.71
CA VAL A 519 11.28 -3.36 3.51
C VAL A 519 10.00 -3.44 4.35
N SER A 520 9.34 -2.29 4.57
CA SER A 520 8.07 -2.19 5.28
C SER A 520 6.87 -1.96 4.37
N ASP A 521 7.05 -2.07 3.06
CA ASP A 521 5.99 -1.93 2.07
C ASP A 521 5.14 -3.20 1.98
N CYS A 522 3.86 -3.05 2.30
CA CYS A 522 2.82 -4.06 2.25
C CYS A 522 1.89 -3.91 1.02
N SER A 523 2.28 -3.12 0.01
CA SER A 523 1.53 -2.97 -1.24
C SER A 523 1.22 -4.29 -1.96
N PHE A 524 1.96 -5.37 -1.68
CA PHE A 524 1.68 -6.71 -2.18
C PHE A 524 0.27 -7.21 -1.82
N LEU A 525 -0.36 -6.69 -0.76
CA LEU A 525 -1.74 -7.03 -0.38
C LEU A 525 -2.76 -6.67 -1.47
N LEU A 526 -2.44 -5.73 -2.34
CA LEU A 526 -3.26 -5.35 -3.48
C LEU A 526 -3.55 -6.53 -4.43
N PHE A 527 -2.61 -7.47 -4.54
CA PHE A 527 -2.74 -8.68 -5.35
C PHE A 527 -3.36 -9.85 -4.57
N HIS A 528 -3.57 -9.68 -3.26
CA HIS A 528 -4.13 -10.68 -2.34
C HIS A 528 -5.35 -10.11 -1.61
N ARG A 529 -6.29 -9.51 -2.38
CA ARG A 529 -7.46 -8.77 -1.85
C ARG A 529 -8.34 -9.61 -0.92
N ASP A 530 -8.41 -10.92 -1.15
CA ASP A 530 -9.10 -11.87 -0.27
C ASP A 530 -8.61 -11.78 1.18
N LEU A 531 -7.30 -11.54 1.40
CA LEU A 531 -6.73 -11.42 2.74
C LEU A 531 -7.21 -10.15 3.45
N ILE A 532 -7.50 -9.08 2.70
CA ILE A 532 -8.11 -7.86 3.25
C ILE A 532 -9.54 -8.17 3.70
N GLY A 533 -10.33 -8.87 2.88
CA GLY A 533 -11.65 -9.34 3.26
C GLY A 533 -11.62 -10.20 4.53
N ILE A 534 -10.76 -11.22 4.56
CA ILE A 534 -10.58 -12.12 5.71
C ILE A 534 -10.21 -11.36 6.98
N TYR A 535 -9.35 -10.33 6.90
CA TYR A 535 -8.99 -9.51 8.06
C TYR A 535 -10.22 -8.88 8.71
N TRP A 536 -11.04 -8.21 7.91
CA TRP A 536 -12.23 -7.51 8.40
C TRP A 536 -13.32 -8.48 8.86
N GLU A 537 -13.51 -9.60 8.16
CA GLU A 537 -14.48 -10.65 8.55
C GLU A 537 -14.13 -11.30 9.90
N THR A 538 -12.84 -11.48 10.17
CA THR A 538 -12.38 -12.18 11.38
C THR A 538 -12.12 -11.22 12.55
N LEU A 539 -12.26 -9.91 12.35
CA LEU A 539 -11.90 -8.89 13.33
C LEU A 539 -12.65 -9.04 14.66
N ILE A 540 -13.97 -9.27 14.60
CA ILE A 540 -14.82 -9.47 15.79
C ILE A 540 -14.46 -10.76 16.53
N SER A 541 -14.08 -11.81 15.80
CA SER A 541 -13.72 -13.10 16.40
C SER A 541 -12.32 -13.12 17.01
N ARG A 542 -11.39 -12.35 16.43
CA ARG A 542 -9.99 -12.26 16.87
C ARG A 542 -9.79 -11.20 17.96
N ALA A 543 -10.65 -10.17 18.00
CA ALA A 543 -10.59 -9.06 18.93
C ALA A 543 -9.16 -8.45 19.09
N PRO A 544 -8.48 -8.07 17.99
CA PRO A 544 -7.13 -7.55 18.07
C PRO A 544 -7.10 -6.16 18.73
N THR A 545 -5.92 -5.78 19.22
CA THR A 545 -5.70 -4.44 19.80
C THR A 545 -5.90 -3.34 18.76
N LYS A 546 -6.32 -2.14 19.20
CA LYS A 546 -6.47 -0.96 18.33
C LYS A 546 -5.21 -0.67 17.51
N GLN A 547 -4.03 -0.82 18.11
CA GLN A 547 -2.75 -0.61 17.41
C GLN A 547 -2.59 -1.56 16.22
N SER A 548 -3.01 -2.82 16.36
CA SER A 548 -2.95 -3.81 15.28
C SER A 548 -3.89 -3.44 14.13
N ILE A 549 -5.09 -2.92 14.43
CA ILE A 549 -6.01 -2.37 13.43
C ILE A 549 -5.37 -1.19 12.69
N THR A 550 -4.74 -0.26 13.42
CA THR A 550 -4.03 0.86 12.82
C THR A 550 -2.89 0.39 11.93
N HIS A 551 -2.09 -0.58 12.37
CA HIS A 551 -1.00 -1.14 11.57
C HIS A 551 -1.51 -1.80 10.29
N PHE A 552 -2.62 -2.56 10.35
CA PHE A 552 -3.22 -3.14 9.16
C PHE A 552 -3.80 -2.07 8.22
N ALA A 553 -4.43 -1.03 8.75
CA ALA A 553 -4.90 0.11 7.97
C ALA A 553 -3.75 0.87 7.27
N LEU A 554 -2.56 0.94 7.89
CA LEU A 554 -1.34 1.44 7.24
C LEU A 554 -0.87 0.51 6.11
N ALA A 555 -1.00 -0.81 6.26
CA ALA A 555 -0.70 -1.75 5.17
C ALA A 555 -1.66 -1.57 3.97
N MET A 556 -2.95 -1.33 4.24
CA MET A 556 -3.92 -0.96 3.20
C MET A 556 -3.59 0.39 2.55
N SER A 557 -3.08 1.34 3.34
CA SER A 557 -2.65 2.65 2.84
C SER A 557 -1.49 2.56 1.84
N ASP A 558 -0.58 1.58 1.99
CA ASP A 558 0.43 1.31 0.97
C ASP A 558 -0.19 0.84 -0.35
N CYS A 559 -1.25 0.04 -0.29
CA CYS A 559 -1.96 -0.42 -1.49
C CYS A 559 -2.56 0.77 -2.24
N ILE A 560 -3.17 1.70 -1.50
CA ILE A 560 -3.69 2.96 -2.06
C ILE A 560 -2.56 3.78 -2.67
N GLN A 561 -1.42 3.91 -1.97
CA GLN A 561 -0.25 4.60 -2.50
C GLN A 561 0.28 3.94 -3.78
N TYR A 562 0.26 2.62 -3.85
CA TYR A 562 0.67 1.85 -5.03
C TYR A 562 -0.25 2.10 -6.22
N VAL A 563 -1.58 2.10 -6.01
CA VAL A 563 -2.56 2.45 -7.05
C VAL A 563 -2.38 3.91 -7.48
N LYS A 564 -2.14 4.83 -6.54
CA LYS A 564 -1.89 6.25 -6.87
C LYS A 564 -0.69 6.43 -7.81
N ARG A 565 0.33 5.55 -7.75
CA ARG A 565 1.49 5.59 -8.64
C ARG A 565 1.16 5.20 -10.09
N SER A 566 0.07 4.46 -10.35
CA SER A 566 -0.33 4.15 -11.74
C SER A 566 -0.84 5.37 -12.52
N ASN A 567 -1.02 6.52 -11.84
CA ASN A 567 -1.46 7.79 -12.41
C ASN A 567 -2.80 7.72 -13.16
N GLN A 568 -3.64 6.73 -12.84
CA GLN A 568 -5.01 6.59 -13.35
C GLN A 568 -6.01 6.98 -12.25
N VAL A 569 -6.55 8.20 -12.33
CA VAL A 569 -7.41 8.80 -11.29
C VAL A 569 -8.65 7.94 -11.01
N ASP A 570 -9.32 7.46 -12.07
CA ASP A 570 -10.51 6.61 -11.96
C ASP A 570 -10.24 5.29 -11.23
N GLN A 571 -9.05 4.71 -11.38
CA GLN A 571 -8.68 3.48 -10.67
C GLN A 571 -8.51 3.73 -9.17
N LEU A 572 -7.97 4.88 -8.79
CA LEU A 572 -7.76 5.23 -7.39
C LEU A 572 -9.09 5.40 -6.66
N GLU A 573 -10.03 6.18 -7.20
CA GLU A 573 -11.34 6.40 -6.57
C GLU A 573 -12.13 5.09 -6.43
N ARG A 574 -12.16 4.28 -7.48
CA ARG A 574 -12.83 2.97 -7.45
C ARG A 574 -12.20 2.03 -6.42
N PHE A 575 -10.87 2.01 -6.33
CA PHE A 575 -10.19 1.17 -5.33
C PHE A 575 -10.52 1.63 -3.90
N HIS A 576 -10.62 2.93 -3.64
CA HIS A 576 -11.10 3.43 -2.35
C HIS A 576 -12.52 2.98 -2.05
N GLU A 577 -13.44 3.12 -3.01
CA GLU A 577 -14.83 2.69 -2.85
C GLU A 577 -14.92 1.19 -2.57
N GLU A 578 -14.21 0.36 -3.34
CA GLU A 578 -14.14 -1.08 -3.14
C GLU A 578 -13.66 -1.42 -1.72
N MET A 579 -12.62 -0.74 -1.24
CA MET A 579 -12.08 -0.99 0.10
C MET A 579 -13.03 -0.55 1.21
N LEU A 580 -13.71 0.57 1.03
CA LEU A 580 -14.75 1.03 1.95
C LEU A 580 -15.93 0.05 1.99
N GLU A 581 -16.37 -0.47 0.85
CA GLU A 581 -17.45 -1.45 0.78
C GLU A 581 -17.07 -2.78 1.42
N VAL A 582 -15.83 -3.25 1.25
CA VAL A 582 -15.31 -4.43 1.96
C VAL A 582 -15.34 -4.21 3.48
N ILE A 583 -14.86 -3.07 3.98
CA ILE A 583 -14.89 -2.76 5.42
C ILE A 583 -16.34 -2.70 5.95
N LYS A 584 -17.25 -2.07 5.21
CA LYS A 584 -18.67 -2.00 5.59
C LYS A 584 -19.28 -3.39 5.68
N LYS A 585 -19.15 -4.19 4.63
CA LYS A 585 -19.74 -5.52 4.51
C LYS A 585 -19.17 -6.52 5.50
N CYS A 586 -17.85 -6.58 5.61
CA CYS A 586 -17.14 -7.60 6.38
C CYS A 586 -17.00 -7.25 7.86
N PHE A 587 -17.04 -5.96 8.24
CA PHE A 587 -16.85 -5.54 9.63
C PHE A 587 -17.97 -4.65 10.18
N LEU A 588 -18.28 -3.51 9.55
CA LEU A 588 -19.17 -2.53 10.17
C LEU A 588 -20.62 -3.03 10.32
N PHE A 589 -21.19 -3.67 9.30
CA PHE A 589 -22.54 -4.25 9.40
C PHE A 589 -22.59 -5.42 10.42
N PRO A 590 -21.66 -6.39 10.40
CA PRO A 590 -21.58 -7.40 11.46
C PRO A 590 -21.44 -6.82 12.87
N LEU A 591 -20.63 -5.77 13.04
CA LEU A 591 -20.47 -5.08 14.33
C LEU A 591 -21.79 -4.44 14.78
N CYS A 592 -22.48 -3.75 13.87
CA CYS A 592 -23.79 -3.16 14.15
C CYS A 592 -24.79 -4.23 14.60
N ALA A 593 -24.86 -5.37 13.90
CA ALA A 593 -25.74 -6.47 14.24
C ALA A 593 -25.39 -7.11 15.60
N ALA A 594 -24.11 -7.25 15.92
CA ALA A 594 -23.65 -7.77 17.21
C ALA A 594 -24.02 -6.85 18.38
N ILE A 595 -23.79 -5.54 18.24
CA ILE A 595 -24.17 -4.54 19.25
C ILE A 595 -25.69 -4.49 19.41
N GLU A 596 -26.42 -4.50 18.30
CA GLU A 596 -27.88 -4.54 18.30
C GLU A 596 -28.42 -5.75 19.07
N SER A 597 -27.92 -6.96 18.73
CA SER A 597 -28.30 -8.20 19.41
C SER A 597 -28.01 -8.14 20.90
N ASP A 598 -26.84 -7.63 21.30
CA ASP A 598 -26.49 -7.45 22.72
C ASP A 598 -27.44 -6.48 23.43
N LEU A 599 -27.76 -5.34 22.82
CA LEU A 599 -28.74 -4.38 23.37
C LEU A 599 -30.15 -4.97 23.48
N ARG A 600 -30.55 -5.80 22.50
CA ARG A 600 -31.84 -6.48 22.51
C ARG A 600 -31.91 -7.52 23.62
N ILE A 601 -30.85 -8.29 23.84
CA ILE A 601 -30.73 -9.22 24.96
C ILE A 601 -30.78 -8.49 26.29
N LEU A 602 -30.06 -7.37 26.44
CA LEU A 602 -30.07 -6.56 27.66
C LEU A 602 -31.44 -5.96 27.98
N SER A 603 -32.16 -5.47 26.96
CA SER A 603 -33.50 -4.91 27.16
C SER A 603 -34.51 -5.97 27.63
N HIS A 604 -34.31 -7.22 27.22
CA HIS A 604 -35.18 -8.39 27.49
C HIS A 604 -34.64 -9.36 28.56
N GLN A 605 -33.73 -8.94 29.44
CA GLN A 605 -33.15 -9.80 30.51
C GLN A 605 -34.15 -10.54 31.42
N HIS A 606 -35.44 -10.17 31.39
CA HIS A 606 -36.53 -10.84 32.10
C HIS A 606 -37.04 -12.12 31.40
N LEU A 607 -36.62 -12.36 30.15
CA LEU A 607 -36.87 -13.58 29.38
C LEU A 607 -35.64 -14.50 29.45
N VAL A 608 -35.84 -15.81 29.47
CA VAL A 608 -34.75 -16.80 29.52
C VAL A 608 -33.96 -16.75 28.21
N VAL A 609 -32.86 -16.00 28.18
CA VAL A 609 -31.96 -15.92 27.02
C VAL A 609 -30.92 -17.03 27.11
N ASN A 610 -30.69 -17.75 25.99
CA ASN A 610 -29.62 -18.75 25.90
C ASN A 610 -28.25 -18.10 26.11
N GLU A 611 -27.38 -18.72 26.91
CA GLU A 611 -26.02 -18.20 27.19
C GLU A 611 -25.14 -18.05 25.94
N ARG A 612 -25.45 -18.80 24.86
CA ARG A 612 -24.72 -18.76 23.58
C ARG A 612 -24.90 -17.45 22.80
N ASP A 613 -25.94 -16.67 23.10
CA ASP A 613 -26.27 -15.44 22.37
C ASP A 613 -25.60 -14.19 23.00
N LYS A 614 -24.96 -14.33 24.16
CA LYS A 614 -24.24 -13.23 24.83
C LYS A 614 -22.83 -13.07 24.23
N PRO A 615 -22.36 -11.83 23.98
CA PRO A 615 -20.98 -11.60 23.57
C PRO A 615 -20.00 -12.05 24.66
N SER A 616 -18.84 -12.58 24.27
CA SER A 616 -17.79 -12.90 25.23
C SER A 616 -17.24 -11.62 25.88
N GLU A 617 -16.56 -11.76 27.03
CA GLU A 617 -15.95 -10.62 27.73
C GLU A 617 -14.90 -9.91 26.85
N GLU A 618 -14.10 -10.66 26.11
CA GLU A 618 -13.12 -10.15 25.15
C GLU A 618 -13.79 -9.34 24.02
N GLN A 619 -14.89 -9.84 23.45
CA GLN A 619 -15.64 -9.14 22.42
C GLN A 619 -16.26 -7.85 22.96
N LEU A 620 -16.80 -7.88 24.18
CA LEU A 620 -17.36 -6.69 24.80
C LEU A 620 -16.30 -5.62 25.03
N GLN A 621 -15.12 -6.01 25.51
CA GLN A 621 -14.00 -5.11 25.71
C GLN A 621 -13.56 -4.50 24.37
N PHE A 622 -13.47 -5.32 23.33
CA PHE A 622 -13.17 -4.89 21.97
C PHE A 622 -14.17 -3.87 21.43
N TYR A 623 -15.48 -4.11 21.61
CA TYR A 623 -16.52 -3.15 21.19
C TYR A 623 -16.35 -1.80 21.90
N LYS A 624 -16.07 -1.81 23.20
CA LYS A 624 -15.83 -0.57 23.97
C LYS A 624 -14.59 0.18 23.51
N GLU A 625 -13.49 -0.53 23.26
CA GLU A 625 -12.24 0.08 22.77
C GLU A 625 -12.42 0.73 21.41
N ILE A 626 -13.11 0.06 20.48
CA ILE A 626 -13.39 0.62 19.16
C ILE A 626 -14.34 1.82 19.24
N MET A 627 -15.30 1.83 20.16
CA MET A 627 -16.19 2.99 20.34
C MET A 627 -15.50 4.18 21.01
N PHE A 628 -14.49 3.92 21.83
CA PHE A 628 -13.68 4.96 22.48
C PHE A 628 -12.74 5.65 21.50
N ASP A 629 -12.06 4.88 20.63
CA ASP A 629 -11.22 5.39 19.54
C ASP A 629 -11.77 4.92 18.17
N PRO A 630 -12.79 5.62 17.63
CA PRO A 630 -13.58 5.13 16.50
C PRO A 630 -12.95 5.36 15.13
N GLU A 631 -11.83 6.05 15.03
CA GLU A 631 -11.26 6.41 13.74
C GLU A 631 -10.41 5.28 13.15
N ILE A 632 -10.78 4.80 11.96
CA ILE A 632 -9.92 3.96 11.12
C ILE A 632 -9.43 4.86 9.98
N ARG A 633 -8.12 5.12 9.94
CA ARG A 633 -7.50 6.03 8.98
C ARG A 633 -6.88 5.23 7.83
N LEU A 634 -7.38 5.47 6.63
CA LEU A 634 -6.80 5.02 5.37
C LEU A 634 -6.22 6.24 4.66
N LEU A 635 -5.25 6.05 3.76
CA LEU A 635 -4.70 7.15 2.97
C LEU A 635 -5.83 7.86 2.19
N GLY A 636 -6.15 9.10 2.56
CA GLY A 636 -7.21 9.90 1.92
C GLY A 636 -8.62 9.74 2.50
N HIS A 637 -8.88 8.80 3.41
CA HIS A 637 -10.21 8.57 4.01
C HIS A 637 -10.15 8.26 5.50
N ILE A 638 -11.09 8.80 6.27
CA ILE A 638 -11.27 8.49 7.70
C ILE A 638 -12.65 7.88 7.89
N ILE A 639 -12.68 6.67 8.44
CA ILE A 639 -13.93 5.97 8.75
C ILE A 639 -14.18 6.14 10.25
N ASN A 640 -15.29 6.78 10.62
CA ASN A 640 -15.72 6.89 12.00
C ASN A 640 -16.70 5.75 12.33
N VAL A 641 -16.21 4.73 13.06
CA VAL A 641 -17.01 3.55 13.42
C VAL A 641 -18.20 3.92 14.30
N LYS A 642 -18.00 4.85 15.25
CA LYS A 642 -19.05 5.28 16.18
C LYS A 642 -20.19 5.98 15.44
N GLU A 643 -19.88 6.88 14.52
CA GLU A 643 -20.88 7.59 13.71
C GLU A 643 -21.66 6.63 12.81
N PHE A 644 -20.99 5.64 12.22
CA PHE A 644 -21.64 4.61 11.41
C PHE A 644 -22.61 3.76 12.25
N VAL A 645 -22.17 3.29 13.43
CA VAL A 645 -23.02 2.51 14.35
C VAL A 645 -24.19 3.35 14.87
N SER A 646 -23.96 4.61 15.25
CA SER A 646 -25.02 5.55 15.63
C SER A 646 -26.07 5.67 14.54
N SER A 647 -25.65 5.94 13.29
CA SER A 647 -26.56 6.12 12.15
C SER A 647 -27.34 4.85 11.83
N TYR A 648 -26.68 3.69 11.90
CA TYR A 648 -27.32 2.39 11.67
C TYR A 648 -28.39 2.09 12.73
N LEU A 649 -28.03 2.19 14.02
CA LEU A 649 -28.96 1.92 15.12
C LEU A 649 -30.12 2.92 15.10
N GLN A 650 -29.85 4.21 14.85
CA GLN A 650 -30.87 5.25 14.74
C GLN A 650 -31.88 4.92 13.64
N LYS A 651 -31.40 4.58 12.44
CA LYS A 651 -32.26 4.23 11.31
C LYS A 651 -33.09 2.99 11.62
N MET A 652 -32.47 1.94 12.15
CA MET A 652 -33.15 0.69 12.46
C MET A 652 -34.20 0.85 13.57
N PHE A 653 -33.90 1.60 14.65
CA PHE A 653 -34.89 1.92 15.67
C PHE A 653 -36.03 2.78 15.14
N TYR A 654 -35.74 3.75 14.27
CA TYR A 654 -36.77 4.54 13.61
C TYR A 654 -37.69 3.67 12.74
N ASP A 655 -37.12 2.87 11.85
CA ASP A 655 -37.84 2.01 10.92
C ASP A 655 -38.71 0.98 11.68
N LEU A 656 -38.16 0.35 12.73
CA LEU A 656 -38.92 -0.61 13.55
C LEU A 656 -40.03 0.08 14.36
N THR A 657 -39.77 1.26 14.94
CA THR A 657 -40.81 2.02 15.67
C THR A 657 -41.92 2.51 14.73
N ALA A 658 -41.58 2.84 13.47
CA ALA A 658 -42.56 3.22 12.45
C ALA A 658 -43.46 2.03 12.03
N VAL A 659 -42.94 0.80 12.07
CA VAL A 659 -43.72 -0.41 11.78
C VAL A 659 -44.55 -0.86 12.98
N THR A 660 -44.00 -0.87 14.19
CA THR A 660 -44.69 -1.26 15.44
C THR A 660 -44.55 -0.19 16.54
N LEU A 661 -45.52 0.73 16.60
CA LEU A 661 -45.57 1.81 17.59
C LEU A 661 -45.57 1.33 19.06
N HIS A 662 -46.04 0.11 19.33
CA HIS A 662 -46.10 -0.45 20.69
C HIS A 662 -44.72 -0.77 21.28
N ASP A 663 -43.71 -1.04 20.44
CA ASP A 663 -42.35 -1.43 20.89
C ASP A 663 -41.45 -0.21 21.15
N ARG A 664 -41.99 1.01 21.03
CA ARG A 664 -41.27 2.28 21.25
C ARG A 664 -40.50 2.31 22.57
N HIS A 665 -41.12 1.85 23.66
CA HIS A 665 -40.47 1.84 24.98
C HIS A 665 -39.28 0.89 25.04
N ALA A 666 -39.33 -0.24 24.31
CA ALA A 666 -38.21 -1.18 24.23
C ALA A 666 -37.03 -0.54 23.47
N TYR A 667 -37.29 0.14 22.36
CA TYR A 667 -36.24 0.83 21.59
C TYR A 667 -35.66 2.06 22.30
N SER A 668 -36.48 2.83 23.04
CA SER A 668 -35.98 3.91 23.90
C SER A 668 -35.06 3.37 25.01
N LYS A 669 -35.44 2.24 25.64
CA LYS A 669 -34.58 1.55 26.62
C LYS A 669 -33.28 1.06 25.98
N MET A 670 -33.32 0.49 24.77
CA MET A 670 -32.12 0.08 24.04
C MET A 670 -31.21 1.27 23.70
N ALA A 671 -31.77 2.44 23.40
CA ALA A 671 -31.00 3.66 23.16
C ALA A 671 -30.27 4.14 24.43
N THR A 672 -30.92 4.12 25.59
CA THR A 672 -30.26 4.43 26.87
C THR A 672 -29.14 3.42 27.18
N LEU A 673 -29.36 2.14 26.91
CA LEU A 673 -28.35 1.09 27.10
C LEU A 673 -27.15 1.26 26.16
N ALA A 674 -27.37 1.72 24.92
CA ALA A 674 -26.30 2.00 23.95
C ALA A 674 -25.38 3.12 24.44
N GLU A 675 -25.96 4.18 25.00
CA GLU A 675 -25.21 5.28 25.59
C GLU A 675 -24.42 4.83 26.83
N GLN A 676 -25.06 4.11 27.75
CA GLN A 676 -24.42 3.65 29.00
C GLN A 676 -23.29 2.64 28.77
N ARG A 677 -23.45 1.71 27.82
CA ARG A 677 -22.52 0.59 27.62
C ARG A 677 -21.43 0.88 26.60
N TYR A 678 -21.76 1.64 25.55
CA TYR A 678 -20.88 1.87 24.40
C TYR A 678 -20.59 3.36 24.15
N GLY A 679 -21.19 4.28 24.92
CA GLY A 679 -21.02 5.73 24.73
C GLY A 679 -21.65 6.24 23.44
N VAL A 680 -22.58 5.48 22.84
CA VAL A 680 -23.26 5.81 21.58
C VAL A 680 -24.51 6.61 21.89
N THR A 681 -24.48 7.91 21.65
CA THR A 681 -25.65 8.77 21.81
C THR A 681 -26.57 8.60 20.60
N LEU A 682 -27.82 8.22 20.87
CA LEU A 682 -28.89 8.11 19.87
C LEU A 682 -29.95 9.15 20.18
N VAL A 683 -30.56 9.72 19.15
CA VAL A 683 -31.68 10.65 19.32
C VAL A 683 -32.89 9.84 19.75
N ASP A 684 -33.56 10.28 20.82
CA ASP A 684 -34.81 9.67 21.28
C ASP A 684 -35.81 9.65 20.12
N GLY A 685 -36.20 8.44 19.71
CA GLY A 685 -37.08 8.17 18.58
C GLY A 685 -38.54 8.55 18.87
N MET A 686 -38.74 9.71 19.48
CA MET A 686 -40.05 10.32 19.64
C MET A 686 -40.53 10.72 18.25
N LEU A 687 -41.05 9.75 17.49
CA LEU A 687 -41.94 10.03 16.39
C LEU A 687 -42.98 11.04 16.93
N PRO A 688 -43.26 12.14 16.22
CA PRO A 688 -44.37 13.01 16.58
C PRO A 688 -45.55 12.11 16.87
N ASN A 689 -46.18 12.25 18.04
CA ASN A 689 -47.37 11.50 18.42
C ASN A 689 -48.53 11.92 17.50
N CYS A 690 -48.44 11.69 16.20
CA CYS A 690 -49.59 11.57 15.33
C CYS A 690 -50.20 10.22 15.67
N SER A 691 -50.87 10.17 16.83
CA SER A 691 -51.70 9.07 17.28
C SER A 691 -52.71 8.78 16.17
N THR A 692 -52.35 7.82 15.32
CA THR A 692 -53.07 7.52 14.10
C THR A 692 -54.31 6.72 14.50
N GLY A 693 -55.45 7.40 14.59
CA GLY A 693 -56.78 6.79 14.42
C GLY A 693 -57.60 6.45 15.67
N GLN A 694 -57.10 6.59 16.90
CA GLN A 694 -57.90 6.24 18.10
C GLN A 694 -57.90 7.27 19.25
N SER A 695 -57.09 8.32 19.20
CA SER A 695 -57.17 9.42 20.16
C SER A 695 -58.26 10.40 19.74
N ILE A 696 -59.13 10.75 20.68
CA ILE A 696 -60.13 11.80 20.47
C ILE A 696 -59.41 13.15 20.35
N ASP A 697 -59.58 13.86 19.23
CA ASP A 697 -59.07 15.23 19.09
C ASP A 697 -59.89 16.19 19.99
N VAL A 698 -59.22 16.79 20.96
CA VAL A 698 -59.81 17.75 21.91
C VAL A 698 -60.37 18.98 21.20
N VAL A 699 -59.79 19.41 20.08
CA VAL A 699 -60.32 20.52 19.28
C VAL A 699 -61.66 20.14 18.65
N GLN A 700 -61.78 18.90 18.17
CA GLN A 700 -63.05 18.37 17.64
C GLN A 700 -64.11 18.22 18.75
N VAL A 701 -63.71 17.77 19.95
CA VAL A 701 -64.58 17.72 21.13
C VAL A 701 -65.11 19.11 21.47
N MET A 702 -64.24 20.13 21.51
CA MET A 702 -64.67 21.49 21.84
C MET A 702 -65.58 22.09 20.76
N ARG A 703 -65.36 21.79 19.48
CA ARG A 703 -66.25 22.23 18.39
C ARG A 703 -67.64 21.59 18.44
N SER A 704 -67.77 20.39 19.01
CA SER A 704 -69.02 19.62 19.07
C SER A 704 -69.36 19.18 20.49
N LEU A 705 -69.21 20.10 21.46
CA LEU A 705 -69.32 19.80 22.88
C LEU A 705 -70.69 19.21 23.28
N ALA A 706 -71.77 19.63 22.60
CA ALA A 706 -73.11 19.09 22.82
C ALA A 706 -73.20 17.58 22.49
N GLN A 707 -72.55 17.14 21.41
CA GLN A 707 -72.50 15.72 21.03
C GLN A 707 -71.60 14.92 21.98
N PHE A 708 -70.52 15.53 22.46
CA PHE A 708 -69.64 14.91 23.45
C PHE A 708 -70.36 14.65 24.77
N VAL A 709 -71.06 15.63 25.33
CA VAL A 709 -71.83 15.45 26.58
C VAL A 709 -72.96 14.42 26.42
N ALA A 710 -73.58 14.34 25.24
CA ALA A 710 -74.59 13.34 24.95
C ALA A 710 -74.02 11.92 24.91
N ASN A 711 -72.82 11.73 24.35
CA ASN A 711 -72.27 10.42 24.01
C ASN A 711 -71.21 9.90 24.99
N PHE A 712 -70.71 10.70 25.93
CA PHE A 712 -69.67 10.29 26.88
C PHE A 712 -70.16 10.30 28.34
N ASN A 713 -69.62 9.40 29.15
CA ASN A 713 -69.78 9.34 30.61
C ASN A 713 -68.46 9.73 31.27
N TYR A 714 -68.52 10.47 32.37
CA TYR A 714 -67.34 10.78 33.17
C TYR A 714 -67.17 9.75 34.30
N CYS A 715 -66.02 9.07 34.32
CA CYS A 715 -65.64 8.18 35.41
C CYS A 715 -64.96 9.00 36.50
N LEU A 716 -65.67 9.28 37.60
CA LEU A 716 -65.15 10.12 38.67
C LEU A 716 -63.96 9.49 39.40
N ASN A 717 -63.92 8.16 39.49
CA ASN A 717 -62.87 7.41 40.19
C ASN A 717 -61.53 7.40 39.42
N GLN A 718 -61.60 7.37 38.08
CA GLN A 718 -60.42 7.24 37.22
C GLN A 718 -60.15 8.51 36.39
N GLN A 719 -60.95 9.57 36.59
CA GLN A 719 -60.79 10.90 36.01
C GLN A 719 -60.65 10.91 34.48
N PHE A 720 -61.45 10.10 33.77
CA PHE A 720 -61.53 10.11 32.31
C PHE A 720 -62.97 10.09 31.80
N PHE A 721 -63.15 10.48 30.53
CA PHE A 721 -64.42 10.31 29.82
C PHE A 721 -64.40 9.05 28.97
N ILE A 722 -65.49 8.29 28.98
CA ILE A 722 -65.66 7.08 28.17
C ILE A 722 -66.92 7.15 27.33
N GLU A 723 -66.85 6.71 26.08
CA GLU A 723 -67.98 6.66 25.16
C GLU A 723 -69.05 5.69 25.67
N LYS A 724 -70.33 6.09 25.61
CA LYS A 724 -71.48 5.31 26.10
C LYS A 724 -71.76 4.08 25.24
N THR A 725 -71.66 4.23 23.92
CA THR A 725 -71.93 3.18 22.92
C THR A 725 -71.08 3.44 21.69
N SER A 726 -70.35 2.44 21.21
CA SER A 726 -69.55 2.53 19.99
C SER A 726 -70.07 1.52 18.96
N PRO A 727 -70.16 1.89 17.66
CA PRO A 727 -70.39 0.92 16.58
C PRO A 727 -69.18 0.00 16.34
N ASN A 728 -68.01 0.34 16.90
CA ASN A 728 -66.79 -0.46 16.84
C ASN A 728 -66.66 -1.33 18.11
N ARG A 729 -65.92 -2.45 18.03
CA ARG A 729 -65.63 -3.34 19.18
C ARG A 729 -64.78 -2.69 20.30
N THR A 730 -64.45 -1.41 20.19
CA THR A 730 -63.69 -0.62 21.18
C THR A 730 -64.43 0.68 21.52
N LEU A 731 -64.42 1.06 22.80
CA LEU A 731 -64.94 2.33 23.28
C LEU A 731 -63.83 3.37 23.28
N ARG A 732 -64.13 4.60 22.86
CA ARG A 732 -63.16 5.69 22.92
C ARG A 732 -63.08 6.26 24.34
N VAL A 733 -61.85 6.60 24.77
CA VAL A 733 -61.58 7.18 26.09
C VAL A 733 -60.83 8.51 25.92
N LEU A 734 -61.24 9.54 26.65
CA LEU A 734 -60.54 10.82 26.75
C LEU A 734 -59.93 10.96 28.15
N THR A 735 -58.61 10.94 28.22
CA THR A 735 -57.81 11.12 29.44
C THR A 735 -57.17 12.51 29.48
N SER A 736 -56.60 12.89 30.63
CA SER A 736 -55.78 14.09 30.79
C SER A 736 -54.55 14.10 29.86
N GLU A 737 -54.03 12.93 29.50
CA GLU A 737 -52.92 12.80 28.57
C GLU A 737 -53.30 13.25 27.15
N HIS A 738 -54.52 12.93 26.69
CA HIS A 738 -55.02 13.41 25.39
C HIS A 738 -55.19 14.94 25.37
N MET A 739 -55.51 15.57 26.51
CA MET A 739 -55.50 17.03 26.64
C MET A 739 -54.08 17.61 26.55
N ALA A 740 -53.13 16.99 27.24
CA ALA A 740 -51.72 17.40 27.19
C ALA A 740 -51.12 17.22 25.79
N ASP A 741 -51.47 16.12 25.09
CA ASP A 741 -51.07 15.85 23.72
C ASP A 741 -51.67 16.85 22.73
N SER A 742 -52.96 17.19 22.86
CA SER A 742 -53.60 18.20 22.01
C SER A 742 -53.00 19.60 22.22
N MET A 743 -52.66 19.96 23.46
CA MET A 743 -51.93 21.21 23.76
C MET A 743 -50.52 21.23 23.15
N ARG A 744 -49.81 20.10 23.18
CA ARG A 744 -48.48 19.97 22.56
C ARG A 744 -48.53 20.06 21.03
N THR A 745 -49.57 19.50 20.40
CA THR A 745 -49.72 19.46 18.94
C THR A 745 -50.29 20.75 18.34
N HIS A 746 -51.29 21.36 18.99
CA HIS A 746 -52.02 22.52 18.46
C HIS A 746 -51.68 23.84 19.18
N GLY A 747 -50.77 23.81 20.16
CA GLY A 747 -50.35 24.97 20.95
C GLY A 747 -51.46 25.54 21.85
N LEU A 748 -51.25 26.75 22.38
CA LEU A 748 -52.24 27.45 23.22
C LEU A 748 -53.57 27.78 22.49
N GLY A 749 -53.65 27.59 21.16
CA GLY A 749 -54.87 27.83 20.38
C GLY A 749 -56.06 26.98 20.83
N VAL A 750 -55.82 25.78 21.37
CA VAL A 750 -56.87 24.92 21.96
C VAL A 750 -57.54 25.60 23.16
N LEU A 751 -56.78 26.35 23.97
CA LEU A 751 -57.33 27.08 25.11
C LEU A 751 -58.23 28.23 24.65
N ASN A 752 -57.86 28.96 23.59
CA ASN A 752 -58.69 30.03 23.06
C ASN A 752 -60.02 29.51 22.51
N VAL A 753 -60.02 28.38 21.80
CA VAL A 753 -61.26 27.73 21.32
C VAL A 753 -62.10 27.23 22.51
N SER A 754 -61.44 26.65 23.52
CA SER A 754 -62.09 26.16 24.75
C SER A 754 -62.77 27.29 25.52
N VAL A 755 -62.06 28.40 25.74
CA VAL A 755 -62.56 29.58 26.46
C VAL A 755 -63.70 30.22 25.68
N ASN A 756 -63.56 30.39 24.36
CA ASN A 756 -64.60 31.00 23.53
C ASN A 756 -65.88 30.14 23.50
N THR A 757 -65.74 28.82 23.38
CA THR A 757 -66.89 27.89 23.43
C THR A 757 -67.55 27.88 24.80
N THR A 758 -66.76 27.94 25.88
CA THR A 758 -67.28 28.02 27.26
C THR A 758 -68.03 29.33 27.48
N TYR A 759 -67.50 30.46 26.98
CA TYR A 759 -68.18 31.75 27.01
C TYR A 759 -69.49 31.72 26.24
N GLN A 760 -69.51 31.17 25.02
CA GLN A 760 -70.72 31.02 24.22
C GLN A 760 -71.77 30.14 24.92
N LEU A 761 -71.37 29.11 25.66
CA LEU A 761 -72.25 28.27 26.47
C LEU A 761 -72.82 28.98 27.70
N VAL A 762 -72.03 29.87 28.32
CA VAL A 762 -72.46 30.68 29.46
C VAL A 762 -73.38 31.83 29.01
N GLU A 763 -73.10 32.43 27.85
CA GLU A 763 -73.85 33.56 27.28
C GLU A 763 -75.17 33.14 26.62
N SER A 764 -75.22 31.95 26.00
CA SER A 764 -76.44 31.41 25.36
C SER A 764 -77.53 30.96 26.34
N GLY A 765 -77.29 31.01 27.65
CA GLY A 765 -78.34 30.88 28.66
C GLY A 765 -79.18 29.60 28.55
N ASP A 766 -78.60 28.50 28.04
CA ASP A 766 -79.35 27.25 27.90
C ASP A 766 -79.42 26.52 29.25
N LYS A 767 -80.37 26.97 30.10
CA LYS A 767 -80.70 26.38 31.41
C LYS A 767 -81.09 24.89 31.35
N ARG A 768 -81.15 24.27 30.17
CA ARG A 768 -81.38 22.83 30.02
C ARG A 768 -80.11 21.98 30.18
N ALA A 769 -78.92 22.49 29.84
CA ALA A 769 -77.67 21.71 29.94
C ALA A 769 -77.21 21.47 31.39
N PHE A 770 -77.43 22.42 32.30
CA PHE A 770 -77.10 22.24 33.72
C PHE A 770 -78.08 21.31 34.47
N SER A 771 -79.23 20.96 33.89
CA SER A 771 -80.19 20.04 34.49
C SER A 771 -79.90 18.55 34.24
N ALA A 772 -79.05 18.23 33.25
CA ALA A 772 -78.66 16.86 32.92
C ALA A 772 -77.49 16.34 33.78
N ALA A 773 -76.84 17.21 34.56
CA ALA A 773 -75.76 16.87 35.49
C ALA A 773 -76.27 16.46 36.90
N ARG A 774 -77.46 15.87 37.00
CA ARG A 774 -77.81 15.06 38.18
C ARG A 774 -77.19 13.67 37.99
N CYS A 775 -76.03 13.49 38.61
CA CYS A 775 -75.37 12.21 38.84
C CYS A 775 -76.39 11.10 39.12
N ARG A 776 -76.65 10.21 38.15
CA ARG A 776 -77.10 8.86 38.47
C ARG A 776 -75.86 8.07 38.88
N ALA A 777 -75.63 8.00 40.18
CA ALA A 777 -74.76 6.98 40.75
C ALA A 777 -75.29 5.61 40.32
N ALA A 778 -74.55 4.92 39.45
CA ALA A 778 -74.79 3.52 39.18
C ALA A 778 -74.47 2.74 40.47
N ARG A 779 -75.49 2.12 41.08
CA ARG A 779 -75.26 1.06 42.07
C ARG A 779 -74.74 -0.17 41.33
N PRO A 780 -73.72 -0.86 41.87
CA PRO A 780 -73.24 -2.11 41.29
C PRO A 780 -74.26 -3.23 41.53
N THR A 781 -74.40 -4.12 40.54
CA THR A 781 -74.74 -5.53 40.75
C THR A 781 -73.48 -6.34 40.52
#